data_AF-F3LEL5-F1
#
_entry.id   AF-F3LEL5-F1
#
_cell.length_a   1.000
_cell.length_b   1.000
_cell.length_c   1.000
_cell.angle_alpha   90.00
_cell.angle_beta   90.00
_cell.angle_gamma   90.00
#
_symmetry.space_group_name_H-M   'P 1'
#
loop_
_entity.id
_entity.type
_entity.pdbx_description
1 polymer ?
#
loop_
_entity_poly.entity_id
_entity_poly.type
_entity_poly.pdbx_seq_one_letter_code
_entity_poly.pdbx_strand_id
1 'polypeptide(L)'
;MVRKKNRIERILEPFGAAHASALVSFFNEIASQDVDVVIFMARKALCLYKLFVLCGARRIESRIATESIIKNPDELIGKKIIVVDDTLFVGTTLAEVERRLEKIKIESVIFYVYCGDVGNWDEDTFCPDFLMRELSSQEIIEFCAAECRALINAGIPYLTDFPASHRISFTSSELDRAITPHCFNFFDISTQYHDTNKVKYYSGLPDKYIEESIRKQLGSSVYEVIELAKIRIFATWVGNRYEVTIVPIVTVGSLTKKDLIKCVSHLCEIFNFNFSLIGNRDIKEIMRFFQFIVGSLYQKLYFESIKAVKEVPTIKFFDSSWADFLFSEEVSKNISNLISQIYSGSKKTITKKIPRIGIYEPKSEVEKTKIDINKFLSEHFSNFCFEDFQDTPLSDLTAIFLEFHANFEEKARDEIRQKKKDPEYIGRLKKGMPWGELSRFILNKYSIKNNRYKRNVLSLILDRLVDFGIAVPIIATANNIVYRAYRHGEDVRFGAQEENLVYNILKGFQAGRGVEGFEGTYLEKIIVILLRVGMNEEWLDLWFSKNPSDNIVRIGYYLQGAVPIVPNRDEFLPENESSWLTRRLVKTGVLTQDNSKSNLYHLGEQEPDAAHAKRESKRTAISLGVALGKACTHSNTIRTDIRPLGTKDLIVLTSCSNLLDVAGAVAAELPIFADWYKRTGKDMLVGSGLRRAKKNITVYGYVPGRPNLGAEAINSGMWKIDKFLSDQIGEIKKKVYKLEGFDEEWINREEIWDAIFKAFERGVDNAERKSLEQLLKLIKVKLNESLWVLDLMEIIFFHRKNIIIGPQYEKIHNRLFSNSNKLSFNSPESIKSYKKLEDKLSAKKLFRNEDTALSFDLDELVERHCQVLVSDSQLVFNKISKSHQRLYRKIYKNMVWYDIIDMRGRDKNLQSELDDYVKGIDTFREEVNDFLQVNADRISALGGEQFTDNGENKSLNDSKHVYFSGTKSPENEAFYLSNELIKIASKSNIKIRIMVVDTSLRGDFVFRNKGETTVDGDFKSHFHTLIEAISRHEFERAIKNGESILWCMTDKEKSIIKDSFITYEDLDPSVEVSVKIRMLETMNSLKALICRA
;
A
#
# COMPACT_ATOMS: atom_id res chain seq x y z
N MET A 1 -12.49 -12.71 -13.63
CA MET A 1 -13.13 -11.88 -14.68
C MET A 1 -14.04 -10.87 -14.00
N VAL A 2 -13.58 -9.63 -13.77
CA VAL A 2 -14.39 -8.57 -13.15
C VAL A 2 -15.05 -7.76 -14.26
N ARG A 3 -16.39 -7.69 -14.29
CA ARG A 3 -17.14 -6.80 -15.20
C ARG A 3 -16.59 -5.38 -15.05
N LYS A 4 -16.26 -4.69 -16.16
CA LYS A 4 -15.77 -3.30 -16.15
C LYS A 4 -16.84 -2.39 -15.50
N LYS A 5 -16.73 -2.13 -14.20
CA LYS A 5 -17.64 -1.22 -13.49
C LYS A 5 -17.56 0.18 -14.09
N ASN A 6 -18.71 0.78 -14.38
CA ASN A 6 -18.77 2.16 -14.83
C ASN A 6 -18.35 3.11 -13.68
N ARG A 7 -18.08 4.39 -13.97
CA ARG A 7 -17.58 5.34 -12.95
C ARG A 7 -18.54 5.48 -11.76
N ILE A 8 -19.83 5.59 -12.02
CA ILE A 8 -20.85 5.81 -10.99
C ILE A 8 -20.92 4.58 -10.08
N GLU A 9 -20.88 3.37 -10.64
CA GLU A 9 -20.81 2.13 -9.87
C GLU A 9 -19.60 2.11 -8.92
N ARG A 10 -18.41 2.53 -9.39
CA ARG A 10 -17.22 2.61 -8.50
C ARG A 10 -17.38 3.66 -7.40
N ILE A 11 -18.05 4.78 -7.68
CA ILE A 11 -18.29 5.85 -6.70
C ILE A 11 -19.32 5.41 -5.64
N LEU A 12 -20.37 4.70 -6.05
CA LEU A 12 -21.48 4.31 -5.17
C LEU A 12 -21.24 2.98 -4.44
N GLU A 13 -20.35 2.11 -4.95
CA GLU A 13 -20.02 0.81 -4.35
C GLU A 13 -19.68 0.89 -2.85
N PRO A 14 -18.85 1.83 -2.37
CA PRO A 14 -18.53 1.92 -0.94
C PRO A 14 -19.74 2.08 -0.02
N PHE A 15 -20.80 2.77 -0.47
CA PHE A 15 -22.03 2.97 0.29
C PHE A 15 -22.95 1.74 0.30
N GLY A 16 -22.85 0.89 -0.72
CA GLY A 16 -23.87 -0.12 -1.02
C GLY A 16 -25.20 0.50 -1.48
N ALA A 17 -26.11 -0.35 -1.97
CA ALA A 17 -27.35 0.11 -2.61
C ALA A 17 -28.26 0.93 -1.68
N ALA A 18 -28.37 0.53 -0.40
CA ALA A 18 -29.25 1.18 0.57
C ALA A 18 -28.83 2.63 0.86
N HIS A 19 -27.57 2.86 1.24
CA HIS A 19 -27.10 4.23 1.51
C HIS A 19 -27.03 5.08 0.25
N ALA A 20 -26.61 4.51 -0.89
CA ALA A 20 -26.54 5.25 -2.14
C ALA A 20 -27.91 5.81 -2.56
N SER A 21 -28.97 5.00 -2.51
CA SER A 21 -30.34 5.44 -2.84
C SER A 21 -30.87 6.47 -1.83
N ALA A 22 -30.60 6.25 -0.53
CA ALA A 22 -31.03 7.17 0.52
C ALA A 22 -30.34 8.54 0.41
N LEU A 23 -29.05 8.58 0.05
CA LEU A 23 -28.30 9.83 -0.13
C LEU A 23 -28.77 10.63 -1.34
N VAL A 24 -29.09 9.96 -2.46
CA VAL A 24 -29.73 10.63 -3.61
C VAL A 24 -31.05 11.27 -3.17
N SER A 25 -31.86 10.54 -2.41
CA SER A 25 -33.16 11.03 -1.91
C SER A 25 -32.96 12.21 -0.95
N PHE A 26 -32.00 12.12 -0.02
CA PHE A 26 -31.65 13.16 0.94
C PHE A 26 -31.28 14.48 0.25
N PHE A 27 -30.37 14.44 -0.72
CA PHE A 27 -29.96 15.66 -1.43
C PHE A 27 -31.04 16.19 -2.38
N ASN A 28 -31.87 15.32 -2.96
CA ASN A 28 -33.02 15.74 -3.75
C ASN A 28 -34.06 16.49 -2.89
N GLU A 29 -34.30 16.01 -1.67
CA GLU A 29 -35.19 16.66 -0.70
C GLU A 29 -34.68 18.06 -0.35
N ILE A 30 -33.39 18.19 -0.01
CA ILE A 30 -32.75 19.49 0.26
C ILE A 30 -32.88 20.42 -0.97
N ALA A 31 -32.65 19.90 -2.17
CA ALA A 31 -32.74 20.68 -3.40
C ALA A 31 -34.17 21.10 -3.79
N SER A 32 -35.21 20.49 -3.19
CA SER A 32 -36.62 20.90 -3.40
C SER A 32 -37.11 21.96 -2.42
N GLN A 33 -36.34 22.29 -1.38
CA GLN A 33 -36.74 23.28 -0.40
C GLN A 33 -36.61 24.71 -0.94
N ASP A 34 -37.63 25.55 -0.68
CA ASP A 34 -37.63 26.97 -1.02
C ASP A 34 -36.88 27.77 0.05
N VAL A 35 -35.56 27.88 -0.11
CA VAL A 35 -34.68 28.59 0.82
C VAL A 35 -33.71 29.53 0.11
N ASP A 36 -33.23 30.55 0.80
CA ASP A 36 -32.24 31.48 0.27
C ASP A 36 -30.81 30.89 0.31
N VAL A 37 -30.47 30.19 1.40
CA VAL A 37 -29.12 29.75 1.69
C VAL A 37 -29.10 28.33 2.27
N VAL A 38 -28.23 27.47 1.73
CA VAL A 38 -27.91 26.15 2.29
C VAL A 38 -26.50 26.17 2.86
N ILE A 39 -26.36 25.89 4.14
CA ILE A 39 -25.11 25.92 4.90
C ILE A 39 -24.67 24.50 5.23
N PHE A 40 -23.56 24.06 4.65
CA PHE A 40 -22.93 22.81 5.04
C PHE A 40 -22.00 23.02 6.25
N MET A 41 -22.26 22.27 7.32
CA MET A 41 -21.50 22.39 8.57
C MET A 41 -20.12 21.76 8.44
N ALA A 42 -20.07 20.49 8.04
CA ALA A 42 -18.83 19.81 7.71
C ALA A 42 -18.40 20.06 6.27
N ARG A 43 -17.09 20.18 6.05
CA ARG A 43 -16.50 20.19 4.70
C ARG A 43 -16.79 18.89 3.96
N LYS A 44 -16.87 17.78 4.70
CA LYS A 44 -17.23 16.47 4.19
C LYS A 44 -18.65 16.46 3.64
N ALA A 45 -19.64 16.97 4.37
CA ALA A 45 -21.02 17.12 3.88
C ALA A 45 -21.10 17.89 2.54
N LEU A 46 -20.35 18.99 2.39
CA LEU A 46 -20.27 19.71 1.10
C LEU A 46 -19.65 18.85 -0.01
N CYS A 47 -18.56 18.14 0.29
CA CYS A 47 -17.92 17.24 -0.66
C CYS A 47 -18.83 16.07 -1.05
N LEU A 48 -19.61 15.55 -0.10
CA LEU A 48 -20.61 14.50 -0.31
C LEU A 48 -21.72 14.98 -1.23
N TYR A 49 -22.25 16.19 -1.01
CA TYR A 49 -23.21 16.80 -1.93
C TYR A 49 -22.63 16.90 -3.36
N LYS A 50 -21.40 17.40 -3.52
CA LYS A 50 -20.73 17.47 -4.83
C LYS A 50 -20.58 16.08 -5.47
N LEU A 51 -20.31 15.05 -4.69
CA LEU A 51 -20.24 13.66 -5.14
C LEU A 51 -21.60 13.18 -5.67
N PHE A 52 -22.69 13.45 -4.95
CA PHE A 52 -24.01 12.99 -5.34
C PHE A 52 -24.58 13.77 -6.53
N VAL A 53 -24.23 15.05 -6.70
CA VAL A 53 -24.50 15.80 -7.93
C VAL A 53 -23.85 15.12 -9.15
N LEU A 54 -22.67 14.52 -9.01
CA LEU A 54 -22.04 13.74 -10.10
C LEU A 54 -22.75 12.41 -10.36
N CYS A 55 -23.41 11.86 -9.33
CA CYS A 55 -24.16 10.62 -9.42
C CYS A 55 -25.63 10.83 -9.84
N GLY A 56 -26.03 12.07 -10.15
CA GLY A 56 -27.36 12.39 -10.69
C GLY A 56 -28.34 12.99 -9.68
N ALA A 57 -27.92 13.35 -8.47
CA ALA A 57 -28.78 14.13 -7.55
C ALA A 57 -29.06 15.53 -8.11
N ARG A 58 -30.25 16.06 -7.79
CA ARG A 58 -30.68 17.41 -8.18
C ARG A 58 -29.72 18.44 -7.59
N ARG A 59 -29.38 19.45 -8.40
CA ARG A 59 -28.57 20.58 -7.94
C ARG A 59 -29.45 21.51 -7.09
N ILE A 60 -28.92 21.93 -5.96
CA ILE A 60 -29.46 23.02 -5.16
C ILE A 60 -29.29 24.32 -5.97
N GLU A 61 -30.39 25.04 -6.18
CA GLU A 61 -30.42 26.31 -6.92
C GLU A 61 -30.10 27.51 -6.01
N SER A 62 -30.39 27.39 -4.72
CA SER A 62 -30.07 28.37 -3.67
C SER A 62 -28.56 28.51 -3.44
N ARG A 63 -28.15 29.59 -2.77
CA ARG A 63 -26.73 29.82 -2.45
C ARG A 63 -26.21 28.74 -1.51
N ILE A 64 -25.11 28.09 -1.88
CA ILE A 64 -24.41 27.12 -1.02
C ILE A 64 -23.24 27.82 -0.33
N ALA A 65 -23.12 27.60 0.97
CA ALA A 65 -22.01 28.11 1.77
C ALA A 65 -21.60 27.13 2.88
N THR A 66 -20.50 27.42 3.56
CA THR A 66 -20.01 26.64 4.71
C THR A 66 -20.19 27.40 6.02
N GLU A 67 -19.89 26.77 7.15
CA GLU A 67 -19.97 27.36 8.51
C GLU A 67 -19.31 28.75 8.69
N SER A 68 -18.45 29.20 7.76
CA SER A 68 -17.77 30.50 7.83
C SER A 68 -18.75 31.69 7.82
N ILE A 69 -19.85 31.59 7.08
CA ILE A 69 -20.82 32.69 6.93
C ILE A 69 -21.60 32.96 8.22
N ILE A 70 -21.79 31.93 9.06
CA ILE A 70 -22.51 32.04 10.35
C ILE A 70 -21.82 33.05 11.29
N LYS A 71 -20.52 33.25 11.12
CA LYS A 71 -19.74 34.21 11.92
C LYS A 71 -19.86 35.65 11.45
N ASN A 72 -20.47 35.89 10.29
CA ASN A 72 -20.67 37.20 9.68
C ASN A 72 -22.16 37.40 9.41
N PRO A 73 -22.95 37.72 10.44
CA PRO A 73 -24.40 37.55 10.44
C PRO A 73 -25.15 38.47 9.45
N ASP A 74 -24.52 39.54 8.98
CA ASP A 74 -25.16 40.56 8.15
C ASP A 74 -25.80 40.00 6.87
N GLU A 75 -25.21 38.96 6.27
CA GLU A 75 -25.74 38.34 5.04
C GLU A 75 -26.87 37.34 5.27
N LEU A 76 -27.14 36.99 6.54
CA LEU A 76 -28.17 36.01 6.93
C LEU A 76 -29.46 36.68 7.41
N ILE A 77 -29.45 37.99 7.65
CA ILE A 77 -30.62 38.73 8.14
C ILE A 77 -31.77 38.64 7.14
N GLY A 78 -32.94 38.20 7.63
CA GLY A 78 -34.16 38.05 6.83
C GLY A 78 -34.11 36.92 5.81
N LYS A 79 -33.22 35.92 6.00
CA LYS A 79 -33.08 34.78 5.09
C LYS A 79 -33.72 33.51 5.63
N LYS A 80 -34.24 32.67 4.73
CA LYS A 80 -34.60 31.27 4.98
C LYS A 80 -33.38 30.39 4.78
N ILE A 81 -33.02 29.61 5.79
CA ILE A 81 -31.75 28.88 5.85
C ILE A 81 -32.01 27.38 6.07
N ILE A 82 -31.27 26.54 5.35
CA ILE A 82 -31.08 25.13 5.72
C ILE A 82 -29.65 24.92 6.19
N VAL A 83 -29.49 24.22 7.31
CA VAL A 83 -28.21 23.76 7.82
C VAL A 83 -28.11 22.25 7.57
N VAL A 84 -27.05 21.81 6.87
CA VAL A 84 -26.86 20.41 6.47
C VAL A 84 -25.62 19.83 7.12
N ASP A 85 -25.75 18.63 7.69
CA ASP A 85 -24.62 17.81 8.12
C ASP A 85 -24.76 16.36 7.63
N ASP A 86 -23.64 15.66 7.51
CA ASP A 86 -23.63 14.24 7.11
C ASP A 86 -23.88 13.30 8.31
N THR A 87 -23.29 13.62 9.46
CA THR A 87 -23.29 12.74 10.64
C THR A 87 -23.56 13.51 11.93
N LEU A 88 -24.40 12.93 12.80
CA LEU A 88 -24.74 13.44 14.12
C LEU A 88 -24.28 12.45 15.19
N PHE A 89 -23.09 12.70 15.76
CA PHE A 89 -22.56 11.88 16.85
C PHE A 89 -23.09 12.29 18.22
N VAL A 90 -22.95 13.57 18.56
CA VAL A 90 -23.28 14.10 19.89
C VAL A 90 -24.20 15.33 19.82
N GLY A 91 -24.21 16.04 18.68
CA GLY A 91 -25.07 17.22 18.48
C GLY A 91 -24.52 18.55 19.00
N THR A 92 -23.43 18.57 19.75
CA THR A 92 -22.88 19.81 20.34
C THR A 92 -22.55 20.91 19.32
N THR A 93 -22.12 20.54 18.11
CA THR A 93 -21.79 21.50 17.05
C THR A 93 -23.06 22.17 16.50
N LEU A 94 -24.10 21.38 16.20
CA LEU A 94 -25.37 21.90 15.69
C LEU A 94 -26.09 22.73 16.77
N ALA A 95 -26.06 22.30 18.03
CA ALA A 95 -26.58 23.08 19.16
C ALA A 95 -25.84 24.42 19.37
N GLU A 96 -24.53 24.51 19.07
CA GLU A 96 -23.80 25.78 19.08
C GLU A 96 -24.24 26.69 17.93
N VAL A 97 -24.56 26.11 16.77
CA VAL A 97 -25.01 26.83 15.57
C VAL A 97 -26.43 27.35 15.74
N GLU A 98 -27.35 26.52 16.20
CA GLU A 98 -28.74 26.91 16.49
C GLU A 98 -28.79 28.13 17.43
N ARG A 99 -28.12 28.05 18.59
CA ARG A 99 -28.01 29.18 19.54
C ARG A 99 -27.36 30.44 18.96
N ARG A 100 -26.57 30.33 17.89
CA ARG A 100 -26.01 31.49 17.18
C ARG A 100 -27.00 32.05 16.18
N LEU A 101 -27.66 31.19 15.42
CA LEU A 101 -28.65 31.57 14.42
C LEU A 101 -29.89 32.21 15.07
N GLU A 102 -30.31 31.75 16.25
CA GLU A 102 -31.37 32.36 17.07
C GLU A 102 -31.08 33.83 17.44
N LYS A 103 -29.80 34.21 17.54
CA LYS A 103 -29.39 35.59 17.84
C LYS A 103 -29.35 36.49 16.62
N ILE A 104 -29.47 35.90 15.43
CA ILE A 104 -29.51 36.60 14.15
C ILE A 104 -30.97 36.74 13.75
N LYS A 105 -31.37 37.90 13.20
CA LYS A 105 -32.73 38.14 12.74
C LYS A 105 -33.00 37.42 11.40
N ILE A 106 -32.91 36.09 11.39
CA ILE A 106 -33.22 35.24 10.22
C ILE A 106 -34.74 35.06 10.07
N GLU A 107 -35.22 34.67 8.88
CA GLU A 107 -36.65 34.38 8.67
C GLU A 107 -37.03 33.00 9.22
N SER A 108 -36.26 31.97 8.87
CA SER A 108 -36.41 30.61 9.38
C SER A 108 -35.10 29.82 9.22
N VAL A 109 -34.90 28.82 10.07
CA VAL A 109 -33.80 27.83 9.95
C VAL A 109 -34.38 26.42 10.07
N ILE A 110 -33.86 25.49 9.25
CA ILE A 110 -34.20 24.06 9.32
C ILE A 110 -32.90 23.25 9.27
N PHE A 111 -32.78 22.24 10.12
CA PHE A 111 -31.62 21.38 10.25
C PHE A 111 -31.84 20.01 9.61
N TYR A 112 -31.01 19.67 8.64
CA TYR A 112 -31.00 18.40 7.92
C TYR A 112 -29.74 17.62 8.25
N VAL A 113 -29.93 16.40 8.75
CA VAL A 113 -28.86 15.47 9.05
C VAL A 113 -29.12 14.15 8.31
N TYR A 114 -28.10 13.63 7.63
CA TYR A 114 -28.26 12.34 6.96
C TYR A 114 -28.36 11.19 7.98
N CYS A 115 -27.39 11.01 8.88
CA CYS A 115 -27.49 9.96 9.89
C CYS A 115 -27.04 10.35 11.30
N GLY A 116 -27.67 9.74 12.30
CA GLY A 116 -27.38 9.92 13.73
C GLY A 116 -26.90 8.64 14.40
N ASP A 117 -25.95 8.77 15.33
CA ASP A 117 -25.40 7.67 16.12
C ASP A 117 -26.25 7.41 17.36
N VAL A 118 -27.10 6.38 17.30
CA VAL A 118 -28.05 6.03 18.38
C VAL A 118 -27.32 5.70 19.70
N GLY A 119 -26.05 5.32 19.66
CA GLY A 119 -25.26 5.00 20.85
C GLY A 119 -24.55 6.20 21.51
N ASN A 120 -24.54 7.37 20.86
CA ASN A 120 -23.78 8.55 21.32
C ASN A 120 -24.58 9.85 21.30
N TRP A 121 -25.66 9.91 20.52
CA TRP A 121 -26.50 11.08 20.40
C TRP A 121 -27.69 11.01 21.38
N ASP A 122 -28.01 12.16 21.96
CA ASP A 122 -29.19 12.36 22.80
C ASP A 122 -30.00 13.52 22.21
N GLU A 123 -31.30 13.31 21.97
CA GLU A 123 -32.24 14.33 21.48
C GLU A 123 -32.27 15.56 22.41
N ASP A 124 -32.02 15.38 23.71
CA ASP A 124 -31.91 16.47 24.69
C ASP A 124 -30.75 17.45 24.36
N THR A 125 -29.71 16.98 23.67
CA THR A 125 -28.56 17.80 23.31
C THR A 125 -28.84 18.64 22.07
N PHE A 126 -29.46 18.04 21.06
CA PHE A 126 -29.87 18.67 19.81
C PHE A 126 -30.81 17.74 19.05
N CYS A 127 -31.93 18.24 18.55
CA CYS A 127 -32.86 17.47 17.72
C CYS A 127 -32.95 18.11 16.33
N PRO A 128 -32.46 17.45 15.26
CA PRO A 128 -32.60 17.99 13.90
C PRO A 128 -34.06 17.95 13.44
N ASP A 129 -34.48 18.93 12.65
CA ASP A 129 -35.81 18.93 12.04
C ASP A 129 -36.01 17.75 11.08
N PHE A 130 -34.92 17.29 10.43
CA PHE A 130 -34.93 16.14 9.54
C PHE A 130 -33.72 15.23 9.78
N LEU A 131 -33.98 13.96 10.10
CA LEU A 131 -33.00 12.89 10.22
C LEU A 131 -33.35 11.75 9.26
N MET A 132 -32.50 11.46 8.27
CA MET A 132 -32.81 10.41 7.28
C MET A 132 -32.67 8.99 7.86
N ARG A 133 -31.61 8.72 8.65
CA ARG A 133 -31.34 7.39 9.22
C ARG A 133 -30.78 7.45 10.63
N GLU A 134 -31.20 6.51 11.45
CA GLU A 134 -30.56 6.16 12.71
C GLU A 134 -29.64 4.97 12.48
N LEU A 135 -28.38 5.08 12.93
CA LEU A 135 -27.35 4.06 12.75
C LEU A 135 -26.71 3.70 14.09
N SER A 136 -26.28 2.45 14.25
CA SER A 136 -25.41 2.07 15.35
C SER A 136 -24.02 2.74 15.21
N SER A 137 -23.26 2.81 16.31
CA SER A 137 -21.92 3.41 16.31
C SER A 137 -20.96 2.71 15.32
N GLN A 138 -21.11 1.42 15.09
CA GLN A 138 -20.32 0.70 14.09
C GLN A 138 -20.76 1.02 12.65
N GLU A 139 -22.07 1.12 12.39
CA GLU A 139 -22.59 1.46 11.05
C GLU A 139 -22.24 2.89 10.63
N ILE A 140 -22.24 3.84 11.57
CA ILE A 140 -21.83 5.23 11.27
C ILE A 140 -20.32 5.32 11.00
N ILE A 141 -19.48 4.51 11.66
CA ILE A 141 -18.05 4.37 11.36
C ILE A 141 -17.84 3.83 9.94
N GLU A 142 -18.56 2.78 9.57
CA GLU A 142 -18.53 2.21 8.21
C GLU A 142 -19.00 3.23 7.17
N PHE A 143 -20.02 4.01 7.49
CA PHE A 143 -20.52 5.10 6.65
C PHE A 143 -19.45 6.18 6.42
N CYS A 144 -18.82 6.71 7.48
CA CYS A 144 -17.75 7.70 7.36
C CYS A 144 -16.58 7.19 6.49
N ALA A 145 -16.22 5.92 6.62
CA ALA A 145 -15.18 5.31 5.78
C ALA A 145 -15.63 5.16 4.32
N ALA A 146 -16.88 4.79 4.09
CA ALA A 146 -17.47 4.72 2.76
C ALA A 146 -17.48 6.09 2.07
N GLU A 147 -17.78 7.16 2.79
CA GLU A 147 -17.72 8.54 2.28
C GLU A 147 -16.31 8.90 1.80
N CYS A 148 -15.28 8.70 2.63
CA CYS A 148 -13.89 8.97 2.24
C CYS A 148 -13.49 8.19 0.98
N ARG A 149 -13.82 6.89 0.93
CA ARG A 149 -13.56 6.02 -0.22
C ARG A 149 -14.29 6.46 -1.49
N ALA A 150 -15.54 6.89 -1.35
CA ALA A 150 -16.33 7.39 -2.47
C ALA A 150 -15.77 8.72 -3.00
N LEU A 151 -15.33 9.62 -2.12
CA LEU A 151 -14.65 10.86 -2.48
C LEU A 151 -13.33 10.59 -3.22
N ILE A 152 -12.55 9.61 -2.78
CA ILE A 152 -11.36 9.12 -3.48
C ILE A 152 -11.74 8.66 -4.90
N ASN A 153 -12.72 7.76 -5.01
CA ASN A 153 -13.16 7.22 -6.31
C ASN A 153 -13.67 8.30 -7.27
N ALA A 154 -14.29 9.35 -6.72
CA ALA A 154 -14.81 10.49 -7.48
C ALA A 154 -13.73 11.51 -7.88
N GLY A 155 -12.52 11.44 -7.32
CA GLY A 155 -11.48 12.45 -7.49
C GLY A 155 -11.87 13.81 -6.89
N ILE A 156 -12.62 13.80 -5.79
CA ILE A 156 -13.05 15.03 -5.09
C ILE A 156 -12.09 15.29 -3.92
N PRO A 157 -11.44 16.45 -3.87
CA PRO A 157 -10.54 16.77 -2.77
C PRO A 157 -11.33 17.03 -1.49
N TYR A 158 -10.91 16.42 -0.38
CA TYR A 158 -11.41 16.72 0.97
C TYR A 158 -11.02 18.14 1.47
N LEU A 159 -10.22 18.86 0.68
CA LEU A 159 -9.54 20.10 1.03
C LEU A 159 -10.26 21.35 0.52
N THR A 160 -11.42 21.67 1.12
CA THR A 160 -12.29 22.76 0.62
C THR A 160 -11.83 24.18 0.97
N ASP A 161 -10.85 24.36 1.86
CA ASP A 161 -10.33 25.69 2.25
C ASP A 161 -9.43 26.34 1.18
N PHE A 162 -9.17 25.66 0.07
CA PHE A 162 -8.21 26.06 -0.95
C PHE A 162 -8.91 26.27 -2.30
N PRO A 163 -8.34 27.14 -3.16
CA PRO A 163 -8.83 27.26 -4.52
C PRO A 163 -8.60 25.94 -5.25
N ALA A 164 -9.41 25.65 -6.26
CA ALA A 164 -9.22 24.48 -7.11
C ALA A 164 -9.55 24.81 -8.57
N SER A 165 -9.08 23.95 -9.47
CA SER A 165 -9.43 24.06 -10.87
C SER A 165 -10.82 23.50 -11.14
N HIS A 166 -11.41 23.90 -12.26
CA HIS A 166 -12.44 23.06 -12.87
C HIS A 166 -11.85 21.69 -13.25
N ARG A 167 -12.73 20.72 -13.53
CA ARG A 167 -12.30 19.40 -14.01
C ARG A 167 -11.74 19.51 -15.42
N ILE A 168 -10.48 19.14 -15.56
CA ILE A 168 -9.75 19.15 -16.83
C ILE A 168 -9.66 17.72 -17.35
N SER A 169 -9.93 17.55 -18.64
CA SER A 169 -9.86 16.25 -19.31
C SER A 169 -8.46 16.01 -19.85
N PHE A 170 -7.76 14.99 -19.35
CA PHE A 170 -6.47 14.54 -19.87
C PHE A 170 -6.52 13.11 -20.41
N THR A 171 -5.89 12.85 -21.55
CA THR A 171 -5.48 11.49 -21.91
C THR A 171 -4.37 11.02 -20.95
N SER A 172 -4.05 9.72 -20.92
CA SER A 172 -2.95 9.22 -20.09
C SER A 172 -1.62 9.92 -20.42
N SER A 173 -1.30 10.11 -21.70
CA SER A 173 -0.09 10.82 -22.13
C SER A 173 -0.10 12.31 -21.76
N GLU A 174 -1.26 12.98 -21.84
CA GLU A 174 -1.37 14.37 -21.36
C GLU A 174 -1.17 14.44 -19.84
N LEU A 175 -1.72 13.50 -19.06
CA LEU A 175 -1.53 13.44 -17.61
C LEU A 175 -0.05 13.22 -17.25
N ASP A 176 0.61 12.27 -17.92
CA ASP A 176 2.04 11.99 -17.73
C ASP A 176 2.88 13.25 -18.00
N ARG A 177 2.59 13.95 -19.10
CA ARG A 177 3.28 15.23 -19.39
C ARG A 177 2.98 16.30 -18.34
N ALA A 178 1.73 16.40 -17.87
CA ALA A 178 1.31 17.38 -16.86
C ALA A 178 2.02 17.20 -15.50
N ILE A 179 2.47 15.98 -15.15
CA ILE A 179 3.22 15.70 -13.92
C ILE A 179 4.75 15.71 -14.10
N THR A 180 5.25 15.98 -15.30
CA THR A 180 6.70 16.10 -15.59
C THR A 180 7.29 17.52 -15.75
N PRO A 181 6.59 18.65 -15.48
CA PRO A 181 7.18 19.96 -15.75
C PRO A 181 8.40 20.24 -14.86
N HIS A 182 9.39 20.94 -15.41
CA HIS A 182 10.69 21.19 -14.76
C HIS A 182 10.62 21.98 -13.45
N CYS A 183 9.53 22.71 -13.19
CA CYS A 183 9.39 23.64 -12.08
C CYS A 183 8.66 23.06 -10.85
N PHE A 184 8.13 21.83 -10.93
CA PHE A 184 7.51 21.12 -9.81
C PHE A 184 7.98 19.67 -9.77
N ASN A 185 8.35 19.19 -8.59
CA ASN A 185 8.69 17.79 -8.36
C ASN A 185 7.44 17.02 -7.94
N PHE A 186 6.86 16.24 -8.86
CA PHE A 186 5.67 15.44 -8.59
C PHE A 186 6.00 14.07 -7.99
N PHE A 187 5.16 13.68 -7.04
CA PHE A 187 5.19 12.38 -6.38
C PHE A 187 3.83 11.71 -6.54
N ASP A 188 3.82 10.47 -7.04
CA ASP A 188 2.62 9.64 -7.04
C ASP A 188 2.37 9.14 -5.61
N ILE A 189 1.27 9.59 -5.02
CA ILE A 189 0.86 9.22 -3.66
C ILE A 189 -0.30 8.22 -3.66
N SER A 190 -0.71 7.76 -4.85
CA SER A 190 -1.73 6.72 -5.02
C SER A 190 -1.37 5.46 -4.23
N THR A 191 -2.40 4.81 -3.68
CA THR A 191 -2.29 3.50 -3.01
C THR A 191 -2.89 2.43 -3.91
N GLN A 192 -2.76 1.15 -3.53
CA GLN A 192 -3.41 0.05 -4.24
C GLN A 192 -4.92 0.28 -4.39
N TYR A 193 -5.59 0.81 -3.36
CA TYR A 193 -7.01 1.18 -3.44
C TYR A 193 -7.31 2.15 -4.61
N HIS A 194 -6.43 3.14 -4.82
CA HIS A 194 -6.58 4.10 -5.92
C HIS A 194 -6.42 3.40 -7.28
N ASP A 195 -5.39 2.56 -7.41
CA ASP A 195 -5.07 1.83 -8.64
C ASP A 195 -6.22 0.89 -9.05
N THR A 196 -6.75 0.10 -8.10
CA THR A 196 -7.90 -0.79 -8.30
C THR A 196 -9.14 -0.01 -8.76
N ASN A 197 -9.33 1.22 -8.26
CA ASN A 197 -10.45 2.08 -8.61
C ASN A 197 -10.21 3.02 -9.80
N LYS A 198 -9.05 2.89 -10.47
CA LYS A 198 -8.61 3.73 -11.60
C LYS A 198 -8.56 5.21 -11.26
N VAL A 199 -7.98 5.52 -10.11
CA VAL A 199 -7.72 6.86 -9.61
C VAL A 199 -6.22 7.04 -9.45
N LYS A 200 -5.72 8.25 -9.71
CA LYS A 200 -4.32 8.63 -9.57
C LYS A 200 -4.20 9.97 -8.85
N TYR A 201 -3.54 9.97 -7.70
CA TYR A 201 -3.32 11.16 -6.88
C TYR A 201 -1.83 11.52 -6.87
N TYR A 202 -1.54 12.78 -7.17
CA TYR A 202 -0.17 13.30 -7.19
C TYR A 202 -0.03 14.53 -6.30
N SER A 203 1.16 14.72 -5.74
CA SER A 203 1.55 15.93 -5.03
C SER A 203 2.84 16.49 -5.63
N GLY A 204 2.79 17.71 -6.16
CA GLY A 204 3.87 18.47 -6.76
C GLY A 204 4.46 19.48 -5.78
N LEU A 205 5.73 19.32 -5.43
CA LEU A 205 6.46 20.28 -4.60
C LEU A 205 7.14 21.33 -5.49
N PRO A 206 7.00 22.64 -5.19
CA PRO A 206 7.64 23.69 -5.98
C PRO A 206 9.16 23.58 -5.91
N ASP A 207 9.82 23.87 -7.02
CA ASP A 207 11.27 24.02 -7.05
C ASP A 207 11.74 25.41 -6.58
N LYS A 208 13.05 25.66 -6.60
CA LYS A 208 13.62 26.95 -6.21
C LYS A 208 13.16 28.09 -7.10
N TYR A 209 12.92 27.86 -8.40
CA TYR A 209 12.51 28.89 -9.33
C TYR A 209 11.10 29.40 -8.99
N ILE A 210 10.16 28.49 -8.74
CA ILE A 210 8.81 28.82 -8.29
C ILE A 210 8.86 29.54 -6.93
N GLU A 211 9.64 29.02 -5.99
CA GLU A 211 9.81 29.64 -4.68
C GLU A 211 10.34 31.09 -4.77
N GLU A 212 11.35 31.34 -5.61
CA GLU A 212 11.88 32.68 -5.85
C GLU A 212 10.88 33.61 -6.56
N SER A 213 10.12 33.08 -7.52
CA SER A 213 9.07 33.83 -8.22
C SER A 213 7.98 34.30 -7.26
N ILE A 214 7.52 33.41 -6.37
CA ILE A 214 6.55 33.75 -5.33
C ILE A 214 7.17 34.73 -4.32
N ARG A 215 8.41 34.50 -3.89
CA ARG A 215 9.12 35.41 -2.97
C ARG A 215 9.25 36.83 -3.54
N LYS A 216 9.53 36.97 -4.84
CA LYS A 216 9.59 38.27 -5.53
C LYS A 216 8.23 38.96 -5.59
N GLN A 217 7.13 38.21 -5.72
CA GLN A 217 5.78 38.75 -5.78
C GLN A 217 5.24 39.16 -4.40
N LEU A 218 5.51 38.36 -3.36
CA LEU A 218 4.98 38.58 -2.01
C LEU A 218 5.88 39.44 -1.11
N GLY A 219 7.16 39.54 -1.45
CA GLY A 219 8.20 40.06 -0.56
C GLY A 219 8.66 39.03 0.46
N SER A 220 9.92 39.14 0.89
CA SER A 220 10.56 38.15 1.77
C SER A 220 9.82 37.94 3.09
N SER A 221 9.36 39.01 3.75
CA SER A 221 8.69 38.89 5.06
C SER A 221 7.39 38.09 5.01
N VAL A 222 6.59 38.21 3.94
CA VAL A 222 5.37 37.40 3.75
C VAL A 222 5.71 35.99 3.27
N TYR A 223 6.73 35.84 2.42
CA TYR A 223 7.15 34.53 1.94
C TYR A 223 7.62 33.60 3.08
N GLU A 224 8.35 34.14 4.06
CA GLU A 224 8.88 33.37 5.18
C GLU A 224 7.79 32.80 6.11
N VAL A 225 6.58 33.38 6.13
CA VAL A 225 5.48 32.84 6.95
C VAL A 225 4.80 31.61 6.33
N ILE A 226 5.05 31.34 5.04
CA ILE A 226 4.51 30.16 4.34
C ILE A 226 5.21 28.91 4.89
N GLU A 227 4.43 28.02 5.49
CA GLU A 227 4.92 26.79 6.09
C GLU A 227 4.97 25.62 5.10
N LEU A 228 3.87 25.43 4.35
CA LEU A 228 3.76 24.43 3.29
C LEU A 228 3.26 25.10 2.01
N ALA A 229 3.78 24.66 0.87
CA ALA A 229 3.26 25.00 -0.45
C ALA A 229 3.42 23.81 -1.39
N LYS A 230 2.35 23.40 -2.06
CA LYS A 230 2.35 22.31 -3.05
C LYS A 230 1.13 22.37 -3.97
N ILE A 231 1.19 21.67 -5.09
CA ILE A 231 0.07 21.41 -6.00
C ILE A 231 -0.38 19.97 -5.81
N ARG A 232 -1.67 19.72 -5.58
CA ARG A 232 -2.24 18.38 -5.61
C ARG A 232 -3.08 18.16 -6.85
N ILE A 233 -2.98 16.96 -7.40
CA ILE A 233 -3.69 16.53 -8.62
C ILE A 233 -4.52 15.31 -8.25
N PHE A 234 -5.82 15.41 -8.47
CA PHE A 234 -6.80 14.35 -8.22
C PHE A 234 -7.35 13.89 -9.57
N ALA A 235 -6.85 12.77 -10.10
CA ALA A 235 -7.21 12.25 -11.41
C ALA A 235 -8.07 10.99 -11.28
N THR A 236 -9.23 10.95 -11.96
CA THR A 236 -10.14 9.79 -11.96
C THR A 236 -10.45 9.37 -13.40
N TRP A 237 -10.35 8.07 -13.68
CA TRP A 237 -10.57 7.53 -15.02
C TRP A 237 -12.05 7.44 -15.39
N VAL A 238 -12.42 8.04 -16.52
CA VAL A 238 -13.82 8.11 -17.00
C VAL A 238 -14.03 7.39 -18.33
N GLY A 239 -13.26 6.35 -18.60
CA GLY A 239 -13.47 5.44 -19.74
C GLY A 239 -12.31 5.45 -20.73
N ASN A 240 -11.99 6.62 -21.28
CA ASN A 240 -10.88 6.85 -22.23
C ASN A 240 -9.95 8.02 -21.85
N ARG A 241 -10.22 8.68 -20.72
CA ARG A 241 -9.51 9.87 -20.24
C ARG A 241 -9.56 9.93 -18.72
N TYR A 242 -8.67 10.71 -18.14
CA TYR A 242 -8.72 11.17 -16.76
C TYR A 242 -9.46 12.51 -16.67
N GLU A 243 -10.40 12.63 -15.74
CA GLU A 243 -10.85 13.92 -15.22
C GLU A 243 -9.97 14.31 -14.07
N VAL A 244 -9.43 15.53 -14.12
CA VAL A 244 -8.38 15.99 -13.22
C VAL A 244 -8.79 17.28 -12.54
N THR A 245 -8.69 17.30 -11.21
CA THR A 245 -8.85 18.49 -10.38
C THR A 245 -7.50 18.86 -9.78
N ILE A 246 -7.11 20.14 -9.88
CA ILE A 246 -5.83 20.65 -9.39
C ILE A 246 -6.09 21.58 -8.20
N VAL A 247 -5.46 21.30 -7.06
CA VAL A 247 -5.64 22.05 -5.80
C VAL A 247 -4.28 22.53 -5.28
N PRO A 248 -3.98 23.84 -5.31
CA PRO A 248 -2.84 24.42 -4.59
C PRO A 248 -3.07 24.44 -3.08
N ILE A 249 -2.22 23.75 -2.33
CA ILE A 249 -2.24 23.75 -0.87
C ILE A 249 -1.14 24.68 -0.38
N VAL A 250 -1.55 25.76 0.30
CA VAL A 250 -0.63 26.70 0.94
C VAL A 250 -1.05 26.89 2.38
N THR A 251 -0.19 26.54 3.34
CA THR A 251 -0.46 26.77 4.77
C THR A 251 0.50 27.80 5.34
N VAL A 252 0.00 28.53 6.33
CA VAL A 252 0.78 29.53 7.08
C VAL A 252 1.22 28.91 8.39
N GLY A 253 2.45 29.22 8.80
CA GLY A 253 2.94 28.89 10.13
C GLY A 253 2.17 29.64 11.22
N SER A 254 2.51 29.36 12.46
CA SER A 254 1.86 29.99 13.62
C SER A 254 2.21 31.48 13.72
N LEU A 255 1.19 32.34 13.71
CA LEU A 255 1.32 33.81 13.73
C LEU A 255 0.48 34.43 14.83
N THR A 256 0.87 35.60 15.34
CA THR A 256 -0.06 36.41 16.14
C THR A 256 -1.18 36.95 15.26
N LYS A 257 -2.37 37.22 15.84
CA LYS A 257 -3.47 37.86 15.09
C LYS A 257 -3.01 39.15 14.40
N LYS A 258 -2.20 39.95 15.09
CA LYS A 258 -1.65 41.21 14.59
C LYS A 258 -0.74 41.00 13.38
N ASP A 259 0.10 39.97 13.39
CA ASP A 259 1.02 39.72 12.28
C ASP A 259 0.31 39.11 11.07
N LEU A 260 -0.68 38.25 11.27
CA LEU A 260 -1.53 37.78 10.17
C LEU A 260 -2.26 38.94 9.50
N ILE A 261 -2.83 39.87 10.28
CA ILE A 261 -3.48 41.08 9.76
C ILE A 261 -2.51 41.93 8.93
N LYS A 262 -1.26 42.11 9.39
CA LYS A 262 -0.23 42.81 8.60
C LYS A 262 0.07 42.09 7.28
N CYS A 263 0.20 40.76 7.31
CA CYS A 263 0.41 39.96 6.10
C CYS A 263 -0.71 40.17 5.10
N VAL A 264 -1.97 40.08 5.54
CA VAL A 264 -3.14 40.25 4.67
C VAL A 264 -3.29 41.69 4.18
N SER A 265 -3.05 42.69 5.02
CA SER A 265 -3.02 44.09 4.61
C SER A 265 -2.00 44.31 3.49
N HIS A 266 -0.82 43.72 3.59
CA HIS A 266 0.20 43.83 2.55
C HIS A 266 -0.18 43.08 1.27
N LEU A 267 -0.77 41.87 1.38
CA LEU A 267 -1.33 41.18 0.22
C LEU A 267 -2.39 42.05 -0.48
N CYS A 268 -3.26 42.70 0.29
CA CYS A 268 -4.27 43.60 -0.25
C CYS A 268 -3.65 44.79 -0.98
N GLU A 269 -2.57 45.37 -0.45
CA GLU A 269 -1.80 46.42 -1.14
C GLU A 269 -1.20 45.91 -2.47
N ILE A 270 -0.53 44.75 -2.47
CA ILE A 270 0.08 44.14 -3.68
C ILE A 270 -0.94 43.98 -4.79
N PHE A 271 -2.13 43.50 -4.43
CA PHE A 271 -3.17 43.11 -5.36
C PHE A 271 -4.25 44.17 -5.57
N ASN A 272 -4.09 45.37 -4.99
CA ASN A 272 -5.10 46.44 -5.02
C ASN A 272 -6.50 45.95 -4.56
N PHE A 273 -6.52 45.07 -3.57
CA PHE A 273 -7.75 44.57 -2.95
C PHE A 273 -8.14 45.49 -1.79
N ASN A 274 -9.43 45.79 -1.62
CA ASN A 274 -9.87 46.63 -0.52
C ASN A 274 -9.77 45.87 0.81
N PHE A 275 -8.78 46.23 1.64
CA PHE A 275 -8.56 45.61 2.94
C PHE A 275 -9.77 45.71 3.88
N SER A 276 -10.63 46.73 3.76
CA SER A 276 -11.80 46.86 4.64
C SER A 276 -12.81 45.71 4.49
N LEU A 277 -12.81 45.00 3.35
CA LEU A 277 -13.69 43.87 3.10
C LEU A 277 -13.32 42.62 3.93
N ILE A 278 -12.04 42.49 4.28
CA ILE A 278 -11.49 41.30 4.97
C ILE A 278 -10.89 41.62 6.35
N GLY A 279 -10.37 42.83 6.55
CA GLY A 279 -9.58 43.21 7.72
C GLY A 279 -10.33 43.20 9.05
N ASN A 280 -11.66 43.32 9.02
CA ASN A 280 -12.53 43.31 10.20
C ASN A 280 -13.24 41.96 10.42
N ARG A 281 -12.93 40.93 9.62
CA ARG A 281 -13.58 39.61 9.68
C ARG A 281 -12.98 38.72 10.76
N ASP A 282 -13.59 37.56 11.00
CA ASP A 282 -13.04 36.54 11.91
C ASP A 282 -11.61 36.17 11.51
N ILE A 283 -10.73 35.98 12.48
CA ILE A 283 -9.30 35.75 12.20
C ILE A 283 -9.07 34.47 11.37
N LYS A 284 -9.97 33.48 11.49
CA LYS A 284 -9.91 32.26 10.67
C LYS A 284 -10.22 32.55 9.20
N GLU A 285 -11.14 33.46 8.93
CA GLU A 285 -11.48 33.91 7.57
C GLU A 285 -10.33 34.71 6.95
N ILE A 286 -9.70 35.59 7.74
CA ILE A 286 -8.47 36.32 7.32
C ILE A 286 -7.37 35.32 6.93
N MET A 287 -7.18 34.24 7.70
CA MET A 287 -6.21 33.20 7.37
C MET A 287 -6.61 32.42 6.12
N ARG A 288 -7.90 32.07 5.95
CA ARG A 288 -8.41 31.42 4.72
C ARG A 288 -8.15 32.29 3.50
N PHE A 289 -8.45 33.60 3.58
CA PHE A 289 -8.17 34.56 2.51
C PHE A 289 -6.69 34.56 2.12
N PHE A 290 -5.78 34.64 3.10
CA PHE A 290 -4.34 34.57 2.84
C PHE A 290 -3.97 33.30 2.06
N GLN A 291 -4.37 32.12 2.56
CA GLN A 291 -4.06 30.83 1.94
C GLN A 291 -4.67 30.72 0.54
N PHE A 292 -5.88 31.27 0.34
CA PHE A 292 -6.61 31.20 -0.92
C PHE A 292 -5.95 32.05 -2.01
N ILE A 293 -5.59 33.30 -1.70
CA ILE A 293 -4.92 34.18 -2.65
C ILE A 293 -3.52 33.66 -2.99
N VAL A 294 -2.73 33.26 -1.98
CA VAL A 294 -1.37 32.74 -2.22
C VAL A 294 -1.43 31.40 -2.97
N GLY A 295 -2.37 30.51 -2.64
CA GLY A 295 -2.61 29.27 -3.37
C GLY A 295 -2.90 29.52 -4.85
N SER A 296 -3.72 30.52 -5.16
CA SER A 296 -4.04 30.92 -6.54
C SER A 296 -2.79 31.35 -7.33
N LEU A 297 -1.78 31.94 -6.68
CA LEU A 297 -0.50 32.27 -7.34
C LEU A 297 0.31 31.03 -7.71
N TYR A 298 0.41 30.05 -6.81
CA TYR A 298 1.07 28.77 -7.12
C TYR A 298 0.34 28.03 -8.24
N GLN A 299 -0.99 28.04 -8.21
CA GLN A 299 -1.81 27.42 -9.26
C GLN A 299 -1.60 28.09 -10.62
N LYS A 300 -1.54 29.43 -10.65
CA LYS A 300 -1.25 30.19 -11.87
C LYS A 300 0.13 29.86 -12.43
N LEU A 301 1.16 29.74 -11.59
CA LEU A 301 2.49 29.35 -12.07
C LEU A 301 2.51 27.93 -12.64
N TYR A 302 1.76 27.00 -12.04
CA TYR A 302 1.61 25.66 -12.59
C TYR A 302 0.76 25.63 -13.87
N PHE A 303 -0.25 26.50 -13.98
CA PHE A 303 -1.09 26.62 -15.17
C PHE A 303 -0.28 26.94 -16.43
N GLU A 304 0.77 27.76 -16.33
CA GLU A 304 1.66 28.03 -17.47
C GLU A 304 2.35 26.77 -17.99
N SER A 305 2.67 25.81 -17.11
CA SER A 305 3.19 24.49 -17.50
C SER A 305 2.10 23.63 -18.15
N ILE A 306 0.86 23.71 -17.67
CA ILE A 306 -0.28 22.97 -18.26
C ILE A 306 -0.59 23.43 -19.69
N LYS A 307 -0.45 24.73 -19.98
CA LYS A 307 -0.66 25.26 -21.35
C LYS A 307 0.26 24.61 -22.38
N ALA A 308 1.47 24.20 -21.98
CA ALA A 308 2.39 23.48 -22.86
C ALA A 308 1.95 22.04 -23.16
N VAL A 309 1.09 21.46 -22.31
CA VAL A 309 0.57 20.10 -22.47
C VAL A 309 -0.74 20.10 -23.25
N LYS A 310 -1.64 21.03 -22.93
CA LYS A 310 -2.98 21.14 -23.50
C LYS A 310 -3.46 22.59 -23.47
N GLU A 311 -4.07 23.04 -24.55
CA GLU A 311 -4.78 24.31 -24.56
C GLU A 311 -6.00 24.24 -23.64
N VAL A 312 -5.92 24.93 -22.50
CA VAL A 312 -7.02 25.12 -21.57
C VAL A 312 -7.28 26.63 -21.47
N PRO A 313 -8.49 27.12 -21.83
CA PRO A 313 -8.80 28.53 -21.70
C PRO A 313 -8.65 28.99 -20.24
N THR A 314 -8.02 30.15 -20.04
CA THR A 314 -7.78 30.73 -18.71
C THR A 314 -9.04 30.80 -17.84
N ILE A 315 -10.17 31.22 -18.44
CA ILE A 315 -11.48 31.33 -17.76
C ILE A 315 -12.01 29.96 -17.30
N LYS A 316 -11.60 28.87 -17.96
CA LYS A 316 -12.02 27.51 -17.64
C LYS A 316 -11.05 26.79 -16.70
N PHE A 317 -9.98 27.44 -16.26
CA PHE A 317 -9.00 26.78 -15.40
C PHE A 317 -9.36 26.90 -13.93
N PHE A 318 -9.61 28.11 -13.41
CA PHE A 318 -9.99 28.34 -12.01
C PHE A 318 -11.50 28.18 -11.80
N ASP A 319 -11.92 27.48 -10.74
CA ASP A 319 -13.33 27.32 -10.36
C ASP A 319 -13.69 28.31 -9.25
N SER A 320 -14.47 29.34 -9.60
CA SER A 320 -14.86 30.40 -8.65
C SER A 320 -15.83 29.94 -7.56
N SER A 321 -16.53 28.81 -7.77
CA SER A 321 -17.49 28.30 -6.77
C SER A 321 -16.83 28.00 -5.43
N TRP A 322 -15.52 27.70 -5.41
CA TRP A 322 -14.76 27.50 -4.17
C TRP A 322 -14.65 28.75 -3.31
N ALA A 323 -14.66 29.94 -3.92
CA ALA A 323 -14.72 31.19 -3.16
C ALA A 323 -16.13 31.42 -2.60
N ASP A 324 -17.17 31.09 -3.37
CA ASP A 324 -18.58 31.25 -2.96
C ASP A 324 -18.92 30.40 -1.73
N PHE A 325 -18.31 29.21 -1.61
CA PHE A 325 -18.51 28.34 -0.45
C PHE A 325 -17.87 28.88 0.85
N LEU A 326 -16.80 29.66 0.73
CA LEU A 326 -15.95 30.04 1.87
C LEU A 326 -16.19 31.46 2.36
N PHE A 327 -16.59 32.38 1.48
CA PHE A 327 -16.65 33.80 1.76
C PHE A 327 -18.06 34.37 1.50
N SER A 328 -18.32 35.53 2.10
CA SER A 328 -19.53 36.30 1.78
C SER A 328 -19.59 36.65 0.29
N GLU A 329 -20.79 36.90 -0.24
CA GLU A 329 -21.01 37.12 -1.68
C GLU A 329 -20.16 38.30 -2.21
N GLU A 330 -20.12 39.39 -1.46
CA GLU A 330 -19.29 40.56 -1.79
C GLU A 330 -17.80 40.20 -1.84
N VAL A 331 -17.30 39.48 -0.84
CA VAL A 331 -15.88 39.10 -0.76
C VAL A 331 -15.54 38.10 -1.87
N SER A 332 -16.40 37.10 -2.12
CA SER A 332 -16.19 36.10 -3.17
C SER A 332 -16.12 36.72 -4.57
N LYS A 333 -17.03 37.66 -4.87
CA LYS A 333 -17.02 38.40 -6.15
C LYS A 333 -15.73 39.18 -6.35
N ASN A 334 -15.24 39.85 -5.30
CA ASN A 334 -13.97 40.57 -5.35
C ASN A 334 -12.76 39.63 -5.47
N ILE A 335 -12.76 38.47 -4.81
CA ILE A 335 -11.72 37.44 -4.97
C ILE A 335 -11.70 36.91 -6.41
N SER A 336 -12.86 36.61 -6.99
CA SER A 336 -12.97 36.11 -8.36
C SER A 336 -12.46 37.12 -9.40
N ASN A 337 -12.77 38.41 -9.21
CA ASN A 337 -12.22 39.50 -10.01
C ASN A 337 -10.69 39.60 -9.87
N LEU A 338 -10.17 39.50 -8.64
CA LEU A 338 -8.74 39.52 -8.38
C LEU A 338 -8.03 38.34 -9.04
N ILE A 339 -8.56 37.12 -8.92
CA ILE A 339 -7.96 35.94 -9.56
C ILE A 339 -7.95 36.08 -11.08
N SER A 340 -9.02 36.61 -11.66
CA SER A 340 -9.06 36.93 -13.10
C SER A 340 -7.94 37.88 -13.52
N GLN A 341 -7.65 38.92 -12.71
CA GLN A 341 -6.52 39.83 -12.93
C GLN A 341 -5.15 39.15 -12.76
N ILE A 342 -5.00 38.27 -11.76
CA ILE A 342 -3.77 37.50 -11.54
C ILE A 342 -3.43 36.67 -12.78
N TYR A 343 -4.44 36.04 -13.37
CA TYR A 343 -4.29 35.20 -14.56
C TYR A 343 -4.15 35.99 -15.87
N SER A 344 -4.66 37.23 -15.95
CA SER A 344 -4.49 38.11 -17.13
C SER A 344 -3.13 38.80 -17.21
N GLY A 345 -2.30 38.73 -16.16
CA GLY A 345 -0.90 39.15 -16.19
C GLY A 345 -0.62 40.61 -15.81
N SER A 346 -1.58 41.34 -15.23
CA SER A 346 -1.35 42.71 -14.74
C SER A 346 -0.40 42.71 -13.54
N LYS A 347 0.90 42.92 -13.77
CA LYS A 347 1.90 43.00 -12.70
C LYS A 347 2.05 44.44 -12.21
N LYS A 348 1.88 44.65 -10.89
CA LYS A 348 2.55 45.74 -10.16
C LYS A 348 3.46 45.12 -9.12
N THR A 349 4.77 45.32 -9.28
CA THR A 349 5.76 44.95 -8.26
C THR A 349 5.77 46.06 -7.21
N ILE A 350 5.33 45.79 -5.99
CA ILE A 350 5.40 46.76 -4.89
C ILE A 350 6.68 46.51 -4.08
N THR A 351 7.50 47.54 -3.92
CA THR A 351 8.83 47.49 -3.26
C THR A 351 8.80 47.93 -1.78
N LYS A 352 7.63 47.98 -1.13
CA LYS A 352 7.55 48.36 0.29
C LYS A 352 8.17 47.28 1.18
N LYS A 353 9.19 47.66 1.96
CA LYS A 353 9.74 46.82 3.02
C LYS A 353 8.71 46.68 4.15
N ILE A 354 8.23 45.46 4.39
CA ILE A 354 7.48 45.13 5.60
C ILE A 354 8.49 44.88 6.74
N PRO A 355 8.21 45.34 7.98
CA PRO A 355 8.94 44.91 9.17
C PRO A 355 9.04 43.38 9.26
N ARG A 356 10.05 42.85 9.96
CA ARG A 356 10.17 41.41 10.21
C ARG A 356 8.89 40.89 10.88
N ILE A 357 8.27 39.89 10.27
CA ILE A 357 7.17 39.14 10.85
C ILE A 357 7.77 37.97 11.63
N GLY A 358 7.42 37.84 12.91
CA GLY A 358 7.83 36.72 13.73
C GLY A 358 6.95 35.50 13.48
N ILE A 359 7.54 34.32 13.44
CA ILE A 359 6.83 33.03 13.56
C ILE A 359 6.86 32.67 15.04
N TYR A 360 5.69 32.40 15.64
CA TYR A 360 5.54 32.21 17.08
C TYR A 360 5.05 30.82 17.40
N GLU A 361 5.65 30.15 18.38
CA GLU A 361 5.18 28.85 18.85
C GLU A 361 4.19 29.03 20.02
N PRO A 362 2.99 28.43 19.97
CA PRO A 362 2.05 28.46 21.09
C PRO A 362 2.53 27.54 22.22
N LYS A 363 3.53 27.99 23.00
CA LYS A 363 4.27 27.17 23.97
C LYS A 363 3.38 26.39 24.95
N SER A 364 2.33 26.97 25.51
CA SER A 364 1.52 26.31 26.56
C SER A 364 0.57 25.22 26.04
N GLU A 365 0.04 25.35 24.82
CA GLU A 365 -0.74 24.28 24.18
C GLU A 365 0.17 23.23 23.58
N VAL A 366 1.28 23.66 22.98
CA VAL A 366 2.31 22.77 22.45
C VAL A 366 2.99 22.00 23.56
N GLU A 367 3.20 22.56 24.76
CA GLU A 367 3.74 21.84 25.92
C GLU A 367 2.71 20.89 26.52
N LYS A 368 1.44 21.27 26.66
CA LYS A 368 0.40 20.31 27.07
C LYS A 368 0.30 19.16 26.08
N THR A 369 0.18 19.46 24.79
CA THR A 369 0.11 18.45 23.74
C THR A 369 1.43 17.69 23.56
N LYS A 370 2.61 18.29 23.78
CA LYS A 370 3.90 17.58 23.80
C LYS A 370 4.08 16.73 25.05
N ILE A 371 3.58 17.16 26.20
CA ILE A 371 3.56 16.36 27.43
C ILE A 371 2.61 15.19 27.20
N ASP A 372 1.44 15.42 26.62
CA ASP A 372 0.49 14.38 26.26
C ASP A 372 1.11 13.42 25.24
N ILE A 373 1.76 13.91 24.17
CA ILE A 373 2.48 13.09 23.17
C ILE A 373 3.70 12.40 23.77
N ASN A 374 4.54 13.05 24.57
CA ASN A 374 5.76 12.44 25.12
C ASN A 374 5.42 11.47 26.23
N LYS A 375 4.42 11.78 27.08
CA LYS A 375 3.83 10.84 28.05
C LYS A 375 3.23 9.66 27.30
N PHE A 376 2.44 9.92 26.25
CA PHE A 376 1.87 8.91 25.36
C PHE A 376 2.94 8.03 24.71
N LEU A 377 3.93 8.60 24.03
CA LEU A 377 5.00 7.84 23.40
C LEU A 377 5.89 7.16 24.45
N SER A 378 6.05 7.74 25.64
CA SER A 378 6.70 7.02 26.73
C SER A 378 5.82 5.86 27.19
N GLU A 379 4.54 6.00 27.52
CA GLU A 379 3.68 4.91 27.98
C GLU A 379 3.42 3.85 26.90
N HIS A 380 3.29 4.26 25.64
CA HIS A 380 3.05 3.41 24.48
C HIS A 380 4.34 2.69 24.01
N PHE A 381 5.54 3.23 24.28
CA PHE A 381 6.83 2.64 23.85
C PHE A 381 7.79 2.24 24.99
N SER A 382 7.46 2.50 26.27
CA SER A 382 8.35 2.23 27.42
C SER A 382 8.18 0.86 28.05
N ASN A 383 7.05 0.19 27.80
CA ASN A 383 6.81 -1.14 28.33
C ASN A 383 7.07 -2.19 27.24
N PHE A 384 8.32 -2.65 27.22
CA PHE A 384 8.97 -3.61 26.31
C PHE A 384 9.39 -3.06 24.93
N CYS A 385 10.72 -3.03 24.75
CA CYS A 385 11.49 -2.78 23.52
C CYS A 385 11.38 -1.38 22.87
N PHE A 386 12.16 -0.43 23.40
CA PHE A 386 12.53 0.82 22.72
C PHE A 386 13.24 0.62 21.36
N GLU A 387 13.66 -0.61 21.04
CA GLU A 387 14.38 -0.96 19.80
C GLU A 387 13.45 -1.40 18.64
N ASP A 388 12.22 -1.84 18.92
CA ASP A 388 11.34 -2.50 17.93
C ASP A 388 10.44 -1.53 17.13
N PHE A 389 10.43 -0.25 17.47
CA PHE A 389 9.55 0.77 16.85
C PHE A 389 10.33 1.73 15.92
N GLN A 390 11.14 1.18 15.01
CA GLN A 390 11.64 1.91 13.84
C GLN A 390 10.53 2.04 12.76
N ASP A 391 9.33 2.44 13.18
CA ASP A 391 8.09 2.45 12.42
C ASP A 391 7.97 3.70 11.57
N THR A 392 8.07 3.55 10.25
CA THR A 392 8.04 4.62 9.22
C THR A 392 7.24 5.88 9.58
N PRO A 393 7.58 7.07 9.05
CA PRO A 393 6.86 8.31 9.36
C PRO A 393 5.33 8.28 9.12
N LEU A 394 4.82 7.34 8.31
CA LEU A 394 3.39 7.10 8.13
C LEU A 394 2.76 6.43 9.35
N SER A 395 3.38 5.38 9.90
CA SER A 395 2.92 4.70 11.11
C SER A 395 2.90 5.68 12.28
N ASP A 396 3.98 6.44 12.46
CA ASP A 396 4.09 7.44 13.53
C ASP A 396 2.98 8.50 13.47
N LEU A 397 2.73 9.07 12.29
CA LEU A 397 1.67 10.06 12.14
C LEU A 397 0.27 9.46 12.33
N THR A 398 0.04 8.23 11.86
CA THR A 398 -1.25 7.54 12.04
C THR A 398 -1.52 7.30 13.54
N ALA A 399 -0.53 6.78 14.27
CA ALA A 399 -0.63 6.53 15.70
C ALA A 399 -0.90 7.82 16.49
N ILE A 400 -0.21 8.92 16.17
CA ILE A 400 -0.45 10.23 16.80
C ILE A 400 -1.91 10.67 16.63
N PHE A 401 -2.49 10.51 15.44
CA PHE A 401 -3.88 10.91 15.22
C PHE A 401 -4.87 9.98 15.92
N LEU A 402 -4.71 8.66 15.85
CA LEU A 402 -5.62 7.71 16.53
C LEU A 402 -5.69 7.98 18.05
N GLU A 403 -4.57 8.34 18.65
CA GLU A 403 -4.50 8.60 20.09
C GLU A 403 -5.04 9.98 20.46
N PHE A 404 -4.97 10.92 19.52
CA PHE A 404 -5.71 12.18 19.63
C PHE A 404 -7.24 11.94 19.61
N HIS A 405 -7.71 10.93 18.87
CA HIS A 405 -9.12 10.54 18.91
C HIS A 405 -9.51 9.96 20.27
N ALA A 406 -8.80 8.93 20.74
CA ALA A 406 -9.07 8.31 22.04
C ALA A 406 -9.04 9.32 23.21
N ASN A 407 -8.06 10.23 23.22
CA ASN A 407 -7.89 11.15 24.34
C ASN A 407 -8.83 12.35 24.35
N PHE A 408 -9.43 12.71 23.22
CA PHE A 408 -10.28 13.90 23.13
C PHE A 408 -11.68 13.58 22.61
N GLU A 409 -11.82 12.82 21.54
CA GLU A 409 -13.11 12.47 20.94
C GLU A 409 -13.88 11.48 21.81
N GLU A 410 -13.29 10.34 22.18
CA GLU A 410 -13.96 9.32 22.99
C GLU A 410 -14.32 9.85 24.38
N LYS A 411 -13.38 10.55 25.04
CA LYS A 411 -13.67 11.18 26.34
C LYS A 411 -14.80 12.19 26.28
N ALA A 412 -14.93 12.95 25.19
CA ALA A 412 -16.05 13.88 25.04
C ALA A 412 -17.39 13.16 24.86
N ARG A 413 -17.40 12.03 24.15
CA ARG A 413 -18.60 11.20 24.03
C ARG A 413 -19.00 10.66 25.40
N ASP A 414 -18.05 10.17 26.17
CA ASP A 414 -18.30 9.67 27.53
C ASP A 414 -18.82 10.77 28.46
N GLU A 415 -18.26 11.98 28.43
CA GLU A 415 -18.77 13.10 29.24
C GLU A 415 -20.22 13.46 28.93
N ILE A 416 -20.60 13.41 27.65
CA ILE A 416 -21.96 13.74 27.23
C ILE A 416 -22.92 12.59 27.54
N ARG A 417 -22.52 11.33 27.32
CA ARG A 417 -23.27 10.14 27.76
C ARG A 417 -23.54 10.16 29.27
N GLN A 418 -22.57 10.63 30.05
CA GLN A 418 -22.69 10.78 31.50
C GLN A 418 -23.47 12.03 31.93
N LYS A 419 -24.01 12.82 30.98
CA LYS A 419 -24.68 14.11 31.19
C LYS A 419 -23.88 15.02 32.14
N LYS A 420 -22.55 15.04 31.99
CA LYS A 420 -21.65 15.82 32.84
C LYS A 420 -21.98 17.31 32.69
N LYS A 421 -22.21 17.99 33.83
CA LYS A 421 -22.67 19.39 33.87
C LYS A 421 -21.71 20.37 33.20
N ASP A 422 -20.40 20.16 33.36
CA ASP A 422 -19.33 20.95 32.75
C ASP A 422 -18.36 20.03 32.00
N PRO A 423 -18.65 19.69 30.73
CA PRO A 423 -17.81 18.80 29.93
C PRO A 423 -16.48 19.49 29.55
N GLU A 424 -15.36 18.89 29.93
CA GLU A 424 -14.01 19.40 29.67
C GLU A 424 -13.64 19.31 28.18
N TYR A 425 -14.13 18.28 27.50
CA TYR A 425 -13.73 17.94 26.13
C TYR A 425 -14.69 18.47 25.05
N ILE A 426 -15.70 19.28 25.40
CA ILE A 426 -16.68 19.82 24.44
C ILE A 426 -16.04 20.62 23.29
N GLY A 427 -14.89 21.25 23.55
CA GLY A 427 -14.13 22.03 22.55
C GLY A 427 -13.16 21.21 21.68
N ARG A 428 -13.16 19.88 21.75
CA ARG A 428 -12.18 18.99 21.08
C ARG A 428 -11.99 19.28 19.58
N LEU A 429 -13.06 19.53 18.83
CA LEU A 429 -13.01 19.75 17.39
C LEU A 429 -12.28 21.06 16.99
N LYS A 430 -12.07 21.96 17.98
CA LYS A 430 -11.33 23.23 17.83
C LYS A 430 -9.84 23.06 18.18
N LYS A 431 -9.42 21.91 18.70
CA LYS A 431 -8.04 21.57 19.08
C LYS A 431 -7.37 20.72 17.99
N GLY A 432 -6.07 20.91 17.80
CA GLY A 432 -5.26 20.14 16.86
C GLY A 432 -3.79 20.52 16.94
N MET A 433 -2.93 19.79 16.24
CA MET A 433 -1.47 19.99 16.30
C MET A 433 -0.95 20.83 15.12
N PRO A 434 -0.12 21.86 15.36
CA PRO A 434 0.56 22.59 14.29
C PRO A 434 1.49 21.68 13.47
N TRP A 435 1.53 21.85 12.15
CA TRP A 435 2.41 21.03 11.30
C TRP A 435 3.90 21.21 11.60
N GLY A 436 4.32 22.44 11.93
CA GLY A 436 5.70 22.73 12.29
C GLY A 436 6.19 21.93 13.49
N GLU A 437 5.31 21.65 14.46
CA GLU A 437 5.61 20.83 15.63
C GLU A 437 5.63 19.34 15.28
N LEU A 438 4.59 18.85 14.60
CA LEU A 438 4.51 17.45 14.15
C LEU A 438 5.74 17.08 13.32
N SER A 439 6.04 17.89 12.31
CA SER A 439 7.17 17.65 11.43
C SER A 439 8.52 17.77 12.14
N ARG A 440 8.67 18.71 13.09
CA ARG A 440 9.90 18.79 13.91
C ARG A 440 10.08 17.54 14.75
N PHE A 441 9.03 17.09 15.40
CA PHE A 441 9.04 15.90 16.24
C PHE A 441 9.45 14.66 15.42
N ILE A 442 8.75 14.39 14.32
CA ILE A 442 9.03 13.26 13.44
C ILE A 442 10.46 13.37 12.87
N LEU A 443 10.84 14.50 12.28
CA LEU A 443 12.18 14.64 11.69
C LEU A 443 13.29 14.47 12.74
N ASN A 444 13.10 14.96 13.97
CA ASN A 444 14.04 14.74 15.07
C ASN A 444 14.15 13.26 15.47
N LYS A 445 13.03 12.54 15.56
CA LYS A 445 13.02 11.09 15.83
C LYS A 445 13.89 10.33 14.83
N TYR A 446 13.86 10.72 13.56
CA TYR A 446 14.67 10.11 12.49
C TYR A 446 16.07 10.73 12.32
N SER A 447 16.51 11.61 13.22
CA SER A 447 17.80 12.32 13.09
C SER A 447 17.94 13.11 11.77
N ILE A 448 16.83 13.56 11.19
CA ILE A 448 16.78 14.36 9.96
C ILE A 448 16.69 15.84 10.33
N LYS A 449 17.54 16.65 9.71
CA LYS A 449 17.54 18.10 9.92
C LYS A 449 16.21 18.72 9.48
N ASN A 450 15.54 19.41 10.41
CA ASN A 450 14.28 20.09 10.12
C ASN A 450 14.50 21.34 9.25
N ASN A 451 14.04 21.29 8.00
CA ASN A 451 14.00 22.42 7.08
C ASN A 451 12.72 22.38 6.22
N ARG A 452 12.38 23.50 5.56
CA ARG A 452 11.14 23.62 4.77
C ARG A 452 10.98 22.53 3.72
N TYR A 453 12.02 22.19 2.96
CA TYR A 453 11.97 21.11 1.96
C TYR A 453 11.64 19.76 2.59
N LYS A 454 12.31 19.40 3.70
CA LYS A 454 12.04 18.13 4.41
C LYS A 454 10.63 18.08 5.01
N ARG A 455 10.11 19.20 5.50
CA ARG A 455 8.71 19.33 5.94
C ARG A 455 7.72 19.16 4.77
N ASN A 456 8.03 19.73 3.60
CA ASN A 456 7.22 19.55 2.40
C ASN A 456 7.19 18.08 1.96
N VAL A 457 8.33 17.39 1.97
CA VAL A 457 8.41 15.96 1.65
C VAL A 457 7.63 15.12 2.67
N LEU A 458 7.77 15.38 3.97
CA LEU A 458 6.99 14.69 5.00
C LEU A 458 5.48 14.94 4.83
N SER A 459 5.08 16.09 4.28
CA SER A 459 3.66 16.41 4.06
C SER A 459 3.00 15.55 2.97
N LEU A 460 3.77 14.79 2.18
CA LEU A 460 3.23 13.80 1.24
C LEU A 460 2.54 12.65 1.98
N ILE A 461 3.03 12.31 3.18
CA ILE A 461 2.41 11.31 4.05
C ILE A 461 1.13 11.88 4.67
N LEU A 462 1.19 13.15 5.10
CA LEU A 462 0.02 13.87 5.61
C LEU A 462 -1.10 13.93 4.57
N ASP A 463 -0.77 14.09 3.28
CA ASP A 463 -1.77 14.07 2.19
C ASP A 463 -2.55 12.77 2.15
N ARG A 464 -1.87 11.62 2.29
CA ARG A 464 -2.53 10.31 2.36
C ARG A 464 -3.47 10.23 3.55
N LEU A 465 -3.02 10.65 4.73
CA LEU A 465 -3.85 10.63 5.94
C LEU A 465 -5.08 11.55 5.80
N VAL A 466 -4.96 12.67 5.09
CA VAL A 466 -6.09 13.54 4.79
C VAL A 466 -7.06 12.90 3.80
N ASP A 467 -6.55 12.26 2.74
CA ASP A 467 -7.40 11.62 1.72
C ASP A 467 -8.25 10.48 2.30
N PHE A 468 -7.71 9.73 3.26
CA PHE A 468 -8.42 8.67 3.98
C PHE A 468 -9.26 9.17 5.16
N GLY A 469 -9.30 10.49 5.41
CA GLY A 469 -10.10 11.07 6.50
C GLY A 469 -9.51 10.88 7.90
N ILE A 470 -8.31 10.31 8.04
CA ILE A 470 -7.62 10.09 9.33
C ILE A 470 -7.16 11.40 9.94
N ALA A 471 -6.67 12.32 9.11
CA ALA A 471 -6.22 13.64 9.52
C ALA A 471 -7.10 14.71 8.88
N VAL A 472 -7.61 15.63 9.69
CA VAL A 472 -8.42 16.75 9.18
C VAL A 472 -7.72 18.06 9.49
N PRO A 473 -7.41 18.89 8.46
CA PRO A 473 -6.74 20.16 8.68
C PRO A 473 -7.74 21.19 9.21
N ILE A 474 -7.44 21.90 10.28
CA ILE A 474 -8.29 22.95 10.87
C ILE A 474 -7.52 24.25 11.04
N ILE A 475 -8.25 25.34 11.29
CA ILE A 475 -7.66 26.61 11.73
C ILE A 475 -7.95 26.76 13.22
N ALA A 476 -6.90 26.76 14.02
CA ALA A 476 -6.96 26.86 15.47
C ALA A 476 -6.48 28.24 15.94
N THR A 477 -6.97 28.64 17.12
CA THR A 477 -6.64 29.93 17.74
C THR A 477 -6.40 29.73 19.22
N ALA A 478 -5.27 30.22 19.72
CA ALA A 478 -4.85 30.04 21.10
C ALA A 478 -3.91 31.14 21.57
N ASN A 479 -4.14 31.71 22.75
CA ASN A 479 -3.25 32.74 23.33
C ASN A 479 -2.88 33.85 22.33
N ASN A 480 -3.86 34.32 21.55
CA ASN A 480 -3.69 35.32 20.48
C ASN A 480 -2.82 34.89 19.28
N ILE A 481 -2.51 33.60 19.17
CA ILE A 481 -1.84 32.95 18.04
C ILE A 481 -2.90 32.24 17.19
N VAL A 482 -2.76 32.33 15.87
CA VAL A 482 -3.57 31.63 14.87
C VAL A 482 -2.64 30.74 14.05
N TYR A 483 -3.07 29.50 13.79
CA TYR A 483 -2.24 28.51 13.13
C TYR A 483 -3.06 27.47 12.38
N ARG A 484 -2.47 26.86 11.36
CA ARG A 484 -3.00 25.65 10.73
C ARG A 484 -2.66 24.45 11.61
N ALA A 485 -3.68 23.70 12.00
CA ALA A 485 -3.52 22.52 12.85
C ALA A 485 -4.10 21.28 12.18
N TYR A 486 -3.73 20.11 12.66
CA TYR A 486 -4.24 18.82 12.20
C TYR A 486 -4.74 18.05 13.42
N ARG A 487 -5.96 17.55 13.36
CA ARG A 487 -6.55 16.67 14.37
C ARG A 487 -6.89 15.33 13.75
N HIS A 488 -7.19 14.34 14.58
CA HIS A 488 -7.89 13.15 14.07
C HIS A 488 -9.19 13.59 13.39
N GLY A 489 -9.40 13.02 12.23
CA GLY A 489 -10.53 13.32 11.38
C GLY A 489 -11.75 12.50 11.71
N GLU A 490 -12.28 11.89 10.66
CA GLU A 490 -13.42 10.98 10.68
C GLU A 490 -13.18 9.81 11.63
N ASP A 491 -14.23 9.15 12.12
CA ASP A 491 -14.10 7.90 12.90
C ASP A 491 -13.63 6.70 12.04
N VAL A 492 -12.84 6.97 11.00
CA VAL A 492 -12.16 5.95 10.21
C VAL A 492 -11.02 5.41 11.07
N ARG A 493 -11.33 4.42 11.91
CA ARG A 493 -10.32 3.66 12.66
C ARG A 493 -9.49 2.83 11.70
N PHE A 494 -8.50 3.50 11.14
CA PHE A 494 -7.56 2.97 10.20
C PHE A 494 -6.47 2.17 10.90
N GLY A 495 -6.12 1.00 10.37
CA GLY A 495 -5.16 0.09 10.99
C GLY A 495 -5.72 -0.76 12.14
N ALA A 496 -6.99 -0.58 12.52
CA ALA A 496 -7.72 -1.51 13.41
C ALA A 496 -8.51 -2.58 12.63
N GLN A 497 -8.58 -2.48 11.29
CA GLN A 497 -9.28 -3.46 10.46
C GLN A 497 -8.67 -4.85 10.64
N GLU A 498 -7.35 -4.97 10.60
CA GLU A 498 -6.64 -6.24 10.79
C GLU A 498 -6.88 -6.79 12.19
N GLU A 499 -6.83 -5.93 13.23
CA GLU A 499 -7.09 -6.32 14.61
C GLU A 499 -8.54 -6.79 14.80
N ASN A 500 -9.52 -6.08 14.23
CA ASN A 500 -10.92 -6.48 14.24
C ASN A 500 -11.17 -7.77 13.44
N LEU A 501 -10.53 -7.96 12.27
CA LEU A 501 -10.68 -9.19 11.48
C LEU A 501 -10.02 -10.38 12.18
N VAL A 502 -8.89 -10.17 12.87
CA VAL A 502 -8.29 -11.17 13.77
C VAL A 502 -9.24 -11.50 14.93
N TYR A 503 -9.83 -10.49 15.57
CA TYR A 503 -10.84 -10.72 16.61
C TYR A 503 -12.01 -11.57 16.08
N ASN A 504 -12.54 -11.23 14.90
CA ASN A 504 -13.70 -11.88 14.31
C ASN A 504 -13.44 -13.31 13.82
N ILE A 505 -12.28 -13.60 13.21
CA ILE A 505 -11.93 -14.99 12.87
C ILE A 505 -11.72 -15.84 14.13
N LEU A 506 -11.11 -15.28 15.18
CA LEU A 506 -10.89 -15.96 16.44
C LEU A 506 -12.21 -16.22 17.19
N LYS A 507 -13.14 -15.26 17.17
CA LYS A 507 -14.51 -15.41 17.66
C LYS A 507 -15.27 -16.50 16.91
N GLY A 508 -15.21 -16.49 15.58
CA GLY A 508 -15.76 -17.57 14.76
C GLY A 508 -15.15 -18.93 15.08
N PHE A 509 -13.83 -18.98 15.28
CA PHE A 509 -13.11 -20.20 15.65
C PHE A 509 -13.54 -20.75 17.01
N GLN A 510 -13.68 -19.90 18.04
CA GLN A 510 -14.21 -20.34 19.35
C GLN A 510 -15.63 -20.86 19.23
N ALA A 511 -16.49 -20.17 18.47
CA ALA A 511 -17.87 -20.60 18.24
C ALA A 511 -17.94 -21.95 17.52
N GLY A 512 -17.14 -22.14 16.47
CA GLY A 512 -17.08 -23.41 15.73
C GLY A 512 -16.47 -24.56 16.54
N ARG A 513 -15.48 -24.25 17.39
CA ARG A 513 -14.79 -25.25 18.24
C ARG A 513 -15.59 -25.56 19.50
N GLY A 514 -16.42 -24.64 19.99
CA GLY A 514 -17.21 -24.80 21.22
C GLY A 514 -16.40 -24.70 22.53
N VAL A 515 -15.17 -24.16 22.49
CA VAL A 515 -14.31 -23.97 23.67
C VAL A 515 -13.64 -22.60 23.60
N GLU A 516 -13.62 -21.92 24.74
CA GLU A 516 -12.94 -20.64 24.91
C GLU A 516 -11.42 -20.79 25.03
N GLY A 517 -10.72 -19.79 24.53
CA GLY A 517 -9.27 -19.69 24.59
C GLY A 517 -8.52 -20.42 23.46
N PHE A 518 -7.26 -20.02 23.26
CA PHE A 518 -6.40 -20.49 22.19
C PHE A 518 -4.98 -20.71 22.71
N GLU A 519 -4.35 -21.79 22.27
CA GLU A 519 -2.91 -21.97 22.43
C GLU A 519 -2.16 -21.08 21.43
N GLY A 520 -0.97 -20.61 21.79
CA GLY A 520 -0.14 -19.74 20.94
C GLY A 520 0.03 -20.24 19.50
N THR A 521 0.31 -21.54 19.29
CA THR A 521 0.46 -22.09 17.93
C THR A 521 -0.84 -22.06 17.14
N TYR A 522 -2.01 -22.32 17.77
CA TYR A 522 -3.30 -22.21 17.08
C TYR A 522 -3.56 -20.78 16.64
N LEU A 523 -3.34 -19.82 17.55
CA LEU A 523 -3.50 -18.39 17.29
C LEU A 523 -2.67 -17.97 16.06
N GLU A 524 -1.38 -18.32 16.02
CA GLU A 524 -0.50 -18.00 14.90
C GLU A 524 -0.99 -18.61 13.58
N LYS A 525 -1.40 -19.88 13.57
CA LYS A 525 -1.80 -20.54 12.32
C LYS A 525 -3.12 -20.01 11.80
N ILE A 526 -4.07 -19.70 12.67
CA ILE A 526 -5.35 -19.08 12.30
C ILE A 526 -5.10 -17.70 11.67
N ILE A 527 -4.21 -16.89 12.26
CA ILE A 527 -3.83 -15.59 11.70
C ILE A 527 -3.13 -15.76 10.33
N VAL A 528 -2.24 -16.74 10.16
CA VAL A 528 -1.60 -17.01 8.87
C VAL A 528 -2.64 -17.39 7.80
N ILE A 529 -3.64 -18.20 8.15
CA ILE A 529 -4.74 -18.55 7.24
C ILE A 529 -5.56 -17.32 6.90
N LEU A 530 -5.91 -16.49 7.88
CA LEU A 530 -6.61 -15.21 7.68
C LEU A 530 -5.87 -14.36 6.64
N LEU A 531 -4.56 -14.14 6.84
CA LEU A 531 -3.73 -13.33 5.96
C LEU A 531 -3.71 -13.90 4.54
N ARG A 532 -3.47 -15.21 4.37
CA ARG A 532 -3.40 -15.82 3.02
C ARG A 532 -4.72 -15.80 2.29
N VAL A 533 -5.81 -16.18 2.96
CA VAL A 533 -7.13 -16.21 2.34
C VAL A 533 -7.58 -14.80 2.02
N GLY A 534 -7.44 -13.85 2.95
CA GLY A 534 -7.85 -12.47 2.71
C GLY A 534 -7.02 -11.76 1.65
N MET A 535 -5.74 -12.10 1.48
CA MET A 535 -4.92 -11.64 0.35
C MET A 535 -5.38 -12.26 -0.97
N ASN A 536 -5.65 -13.56 -1.00
CA ASN A 536 -6.03 -14.28 -2.22
C ASN A 536 -7.43 -13.88 -2.74
N GLU A 537 -8.34 -13.62 -1.81
CA GLU A 537 -9.73 -13.22 -2.08
C GLU A 537 -9.93 -11.68 -2.04
N GLU A 538 -8.83 -10.93 -1.93
CA GLU A 538 -8.76 -9.47 -2.01
C GLU A 538 -9.69 -8.74 -1.01
N TRP A 539 -9.95 -9.31 0.17
CA TRP A 539 -10.75 -8.66 1.22
C TRP A 539 -9.92 -8.21 2.44
N LEU A 540 -8.62 -8.54 2.45
CA LEU A 540 -7.58 -7.89 3.23
C LEU A 540 -6.67 -7.09 2.28
N ASP A 541 -6.76 -5.76 2.36
CA ASP A 541 -5.79 -4.86 1.73
C ASP A 541 -4.58 -4.74 2.66
N LEU A 542 -3.71 -5.77 2.69
CA LEU A 542 -2.42 -5.61 3.34
C LEU A 542 -1.72 -4.44 2.64
N TRP A 543 -1.35 -3.45 3.42
CA TRP A 543 -0.74 -2.19 2.99
C TRP A 543 0.51 -2.46 2.17
N PHE A 544 0.43 -2.77 0.88
CA PHE A 544 1.62 -2.96 0.06
C PHE A 544 2.24 -1.59 -0.19
N SER A 545 3.20 -1.25 0.65
CA SER A 545 4.16 -0.25 0.28
C SER A 545 5.05 -0.76 -0.84
N LYS A 546 5.35 0.13 -1.78
CA LYS A 546 6.42 -0.07 -2.76
C LYS A 546 7.81 -0.15 -2.09
N ASN A 547 7.91 0.21 -0.80
CA ASN A 547 9.13 0.09 -0.02
C ASN A 547 9.16 -1.20 0.82
N PRO A 548 10.22 -2.03 0.70
CA PRO A 548 10.42 -3.20 1.56
C PRO A 548 10.51 -2.89 3.06
N SER A 549 10.73 -1.62 3.42
CA SER A 549 10.91 -1.11 4.79
C SER A 549 9.62 -0.72 5.51
N ASP A 550 8.46 -0.86 4.88
CA ASP A 550 7.20 -0.54 5.54
C ASP A 550 6.76 -1.74 6.39
N ASN A 551 6.49 -1.46 7.67
CA ASN A 551 6.20 -2.43 8.74
C ASN A 551 4.83 -3.08 8.56
N ILE A 552 4.72 -3.86 7.48
CA ILE A 552 3.52 -4.57 7.07
C ILE A 552 3.62 -5.98 7.63
N VAL A 553 2.55 -6.47 8.25
CA VAL A 553 2.48 -7.86 8.69
C VAL A 553 2.61 -8.78 7.46
N ARG A 554 3.65 -9.60 7.45
CA ARG A 554 3.93 -10.64 6.44
C ARG A 554 3.88 -12.01 7.07
N ILE A 555 3.97 -13.03 6.23
CA ILE A 555 4.15 -14.41 6.67
C ILE A 555 5.64 -14.72 6.60
N GLY A 556 6.24 -14.88 7.77
CA GLY A 556 7.60 -15.38 7.96
C GLY A 556 7.58 -16.82 8.44
N TYR A 557 8.73 -17.30 8.89
CA TYR A 557 8.91 -18.65 9.38
C TYR A 557 9.71 -18.67 10.68
N TYR A 558 9.27 -19.51 11.61
CA TYR A 558 9.96 -19.77 12.87
C TYR A 558 9.83 -21.24 13.26
N LEU A 559 10.22 -21.58 14.50
CA LEU A 559 9.93 -22.87 15.11
C LEU A 559 8.45 -23.20 14.91
N GLN A 560 8.15 -24.42 14.45
CA GLN A 560 6.79 -24.86 14.09
C GLN A 560 6.17 -24.16 12.86
N GLY A 561 6.96 -23.51 12.01
CA GLY A 561 6.59 -23.14 10.63
C GLY A 561 6.12 -21.70 10.45
N ALA A 562 5.14 -21.48 9.57
CA ALA A 562 4.72 -20.15 9.16
C ALA A 562 4.10 -19.35 10.32
N VAL A 563 4.51 -18.09 10.48
CA VAL A 563 4.05 -17.17 11.55
C VAL A 563 3.86 -15.75 11.01
N PRO A 564 2.98 -14.93 11.59
CA PRO A 564 2.90 -13.52 11.23
C PRO A 564 4.14 -12.78 11.76
N ILE A 565 4.81 -12.00 10.90
CA ILE A 565 5.99 -11.19 11.27
C ILE A 565 5.85 -9.77 10.73
N VAL A 566 6.52 -8.83 11.38
CA VAL A 566 6.86 -7.55 10.76
C VAL A 566 8.32 -7.68 10.32
N PRO A 567 8.64 -7.60 9.01
CA PRO A 567 9.99 -7.83 8.53
C PRO A 567 10.93 -6.72 9.01
N ASN A 568 12.01 -7.11 9.68
CA ASN A 568 13.15 -6.25 9.96
C ASN A 568 14.27 -6.55 8.93
N ARG A 569 15.55 -6.20 9.18
CA ARG A 569 16.67 -6.43 8.23
C ARG A 569 16.73 -7.84 7.60
N ASP A 570 16.22 -8.87 8.31
CA ASP A 570 16.02 -10.23 7.81
C ASP A 570 14.53 -10.52 7.54
N GLU A 571 14.14 -10.55 6.26
CA GLU A 571 12.74 -10.51 5.79
C GLU A 571 11.84 -11.69 6.22
N PHE A 572 12.40 -12.78 6.77
CA PHE A 572 11.69 -14.06 6.96
C PHE A 572 11.72 -14.64 8.37
N LEU A 573 12.49 -14.06 9.29
CA LEU A 573 12.59 -14.52 10.67
C LEU A 573 11.86 -13.52 11.59
N PRO A 574 11.14 -13.99 12.62
CA PRO A 574 10.57 -13.10 13.62
C PRO A 574 11.68 -12.49 14.48
N GLU A 575 11.39 -11.32 15.04
CA GLU A 575 12.29 -10.58 15.94
C GLU A 575 12.51 -11.29 17.29
N ASN A 576 11.50 -12.05 17.77
CA ASN A 576 11.46 -12.66 19.10
C ASN A 576 10.63 -13.98 19.12
N GLU A 577 10.67 -14.73 20.24
CA GLU A 577 9.93 -16.00 20.44
C GLU A 577 8.40 -15.85 20.34
N SER A 578 7.86 -14.67 20.67
CA SER A 578 6.46 -14.32 20.40
C SER A 578 6.38 -13.46 19.14
N SER A 579 5.32 -13.64 18.33
CA SER A 579 5.10 -12.74 17.19
C SER A 579 4.82 -11.32 17.66
N TRP A 580 5.34 -10.32 16.93
CA TRP A 580 5.03 -8.90 17.15
C TRP A 580 3.52 -8.66 17.19
N LEU A 581 2.78 -9.30 16.27
CA LEU A 581 1.34 -9.14 16.15
C LEU A 581 0.60 -9.66 17.38
N THR A 582 1.01 -10.80 17.94
CA THR A 582 0.41 -11.34 19.17
C THR A 582 0.62 -10.36 20.34
N ARG A 583 1.83 -9.80 20.51
CA ARG A 583 2.09 -8.80 21.55
C ARG A 583 1.22 -7.54 21.35
N ARG A 584 1.08 -7.10 20.10
CA ARG A 584 0.23 -5.96 19.75
C ARG A 584 -1.24 -6.23 20.11
N LEU A 585 -1.80 -7.37 19.72
CA LEU A 585 -3.19 -7.74 20.02
C LEU A 585 -3.46 -7.84 21.52
N VAL A 586 -2.50 -8.30 22.32
CA VAL A 586 -2.62 -8.30 23.79
C VAL A 586 -2.60 -6.86 24.33
N LYS A 587 -1.69 -6.03 23.82
CA LYS A 587 -1.56 -4.63 24.23
C LYS A 587 -2.79 -3.80 23.87
N THR A 588 -3.39 -4.01 22.70
CA THR A 588 -4.59 -3.28 22.26
C THR A 588 -5.89 -3.84 22.87
N GLY A 589 -5.79 -4.85 23.76
CA GLY A 589 -6.95 -5.44 24.44
C GLY A 589 -7.79 -6.35 23.56
N VAL A 590 -7.36 -6.63 22.31
CA VAL A 590 -7.99 -7.60 21.41
C VAL A 590 -7.89 -9.01 21.97
N LEU A 591 -6.76 -9.30 22.64
CA LEU A 591 -6.50 -10.53 23.36
C LEU A 591 -6.13 -10.25 24.81
N THR A 592 -6.41 -11.20 25.69
CA THR A 592 -5.88 -11.24 27.05
C THR A 592 -5.04 -12.49 27.23
N GLN A 593 -3.95 -12.40 27.99
CA GLN A 593 -3.08 -13.52 28.28
C GLN A 593 -3.27 -13.98 29.72
N ASP A 594 -3.43 -15.29 29.94
CA ASP A 594 -3.56 -15.84 31.29
C ASP A 594 -2.20 -15.83 32.00
N ASN A 595 -2.08 -15.01 33.06
CA ASN A 595 -0.86 -14.87 33.86
C ASN A 595 -0.41 -16.20 34.51
N SER A 596 -1.30 -17.20 34.64
CA SER A 596 -1.01 -18.50 35.25
C SER A 596 -0.46 -19.54 34.27
N LYS A 597 -0.67 -19.36 32.96
CA LYS A 597 -0.22 -20.28 31.90
C LYS A 597 0.32 -19.47 30.71
N SER A 598 1.65 -19.43 30.57
CA SER A 598 2.40 -18.55 29.67
C SER A 598 2.10 -18.67 28.16
N ASN A 599 1.11 -19.47 27.72
CA ASN A 599 0.82 -19.72 26.31
C ASN A 599 -0.68 -19.87 25.97
N LEU A 600 -1.57 -19.49 26.88
CA LEU A 600 -3.03 -19.49 26.66
C LEU A 600 -3.55 -18.05 26.51
N TYR A 601 -4.28 -17.81 25.44
CA TYR A 601 -4.84 -16.51 25.08
C TYR A 601 -6.36 -16.58 25.06
N HIS A 602 -7.03 -15.50 25.47
CA HIS A 602 -8.47 -15.33 25.40
C HIS A 602 -8.81 -14.10 24.55
N LEU A 603 -10.03 -14.05 24.01
CA LEU A 603 -10.53 -12.83 23.37
C LEU A 603 -10.71 -11.74 24.44
N GLY A 604 -10.43 -10.50 24.05
CA GLY A 604 -10.83 -9.34 24.83
C GLY A 604 -12.34 -9.24 24.98
N GLU A 605 -12.78 -8.56 26.04
CA GLU A 605 -14.20 -8.37 26.34
C GLU A 605 -14.92 -7.53 25.29
N GLN A 606 -14.20 -6.64 24.61
CA GLN A 606 -14.75 -5.71 23.62
C GLN A 606 -14.22 -6.02 22.23
N GLU A 607 -15.12 -6.08 21.25
CA GLU A 607 -14.75 -6.11 19.83
C GLU A 607 -14.16 -4.76 19.44
N PRO A 608 -12.97 -4.68 18.80
CA PRO A 608 -12.39 -3.41 18.39
C PRO A 608 -13.22 -2.77 17.27
N ASP A 609 -13.66 -1.51 17.39
CA ASP A 609 -14.34 -0.86 16.25
C ASP A 609 -13.35 -0.63 15.10
N ALA A 610 -13.77 -0.93 13.87
CA ALA A 610 -12.94 -0.77 12.69
C ALA A 610 -13.79 -0.57 11.43
N ALA A 611 -13.24 0.16 10.46
CA ALA A 611 -13.83 0.28 9.13
C ALA A 611 -13.23 -0.77 8.19
N HIS A 612 -14.05 -1.67 7.64
CA HIS A 612 -13.57 -2.74 6.75
C HIS A 612 -13.46 -2.29 5.29
N ALA A 613 -12.45 -2.76 4.56
CA ALA A 613 -12.25 -2.53 3.13
C ALA A 613 -13.47 -2.98 2.28
N LYS A 614 -14.04 -4.14 2.61
CA LYS A 614 -15.29 -4.65 2.04
C LYS A 614 -16.30 -4.89 3.16
N ARG A 615 -17.57 -4.58 2.92
CA ARG A 615 -18.66 -4.73 3.91
C ARG A 615 -18.79 -6.17 4.42
N GLU A 616 -18.54 -7.15 3.56
CA GLU A 616 -18.61 -8.58 3.92
C GLU A 616 -17.37 -9.09 4.66
N SER A 617 -16.27 -8.32 4.77
CA SER A 617 -15.00 -8.82 5.33
C SER A 617 -15.18 -9.39 6.75
N LYS A 618 -15.99 -8.75 7.60
CA LYS A 618 -16.31 -9.24 8.96
C LYS A 618 -17.01 -10.59 8.91
N ARG A 619 -18.09 -10.70 8.10
CA ARG A 619 -18.86 -11.94 7.94
C ARG A 619 -18.00 -13.07 7.39
N THR A 620 -17.15 -12.78 6.41
CA THR A 620 -16.22 -13.74 5.82
C THR A 620 -15.19 -14.21 6.84
N ALA A 621 -14.61 -13.32 7.65
CA ALA A 621 -13.67 -13.68 8.71
C ALA A 621 -14.32 -14.59 9.77
N ILE A 622 -15.55 -14.27 10.22
CA ILE A 622 -16.31 -15.12 11.14
C ILE A 622 -16.55 -16.50 10.52
N SER A 623 -17.04 -16.55 9.28
CA SER A 623 -17.37 -17.80 8.59
C SER A 623 -16.14 -18.68 8.38
N LEU A 624 -15.01 -18.06 8.03
CA LEU A 624 -13.70 -18.71 7.95
C LEU A 624 -13.28 -19.30 9.30
N GLY A 625 -13.45 -18.53 10.37
CA GLY A 625 -13.20 -18.97 11.74
C GLY A 625 -14.06 -20.17 12.13
N VAL A 626 -15.36 -20.11 11.87
CA VAL A 626 -16.32 -21.21 12.17
C VAL A 626 -15.95 -22.48 11.43
N ALA A 627 -15.62 -22.39 10.13
CA ALA A 627 -15.22 -23.55 9.33
C ALA A 627 -13.96 -24.22 9.90
N LEU A 628 -12.95 -23.43 10.26
CA LEU A 628 -11.74 -23.92 10.92
C LEU A 628 -12.04 -24.53 12.30
N GLY A 629 -12.88 -23.87 13.10
CA GLY A 629 -13.24 -24.28 14.45
C GLY A 629 -13.96 -25.64 14.48
N LYS A 630 -14.91 -25.85 13.55
CA LYS A 630 -15.63 -27.12 13.40
C LYS A 630 -14.70 -28.29 13.07
N ALA A 631 -13.69 -28.07 12.23
CA ALA A 631 -12.76 -29.13 11.84
C ALA A 631 -11.69 -29.42 12.90
N CYS A 632 -11.44 -28.50 13.84
CA CYS A 632 -10.34 -28.59 14.79
C CYS A 632 -10.72 -29.27 16.13
N THR A 633 -9.80 -30.09 16.65
CA THR A 633 -9.94 -30.74 17.96
C THR A 633 -9.80 -29.75 19.13
N HIS A 634 -10.35 -30.10 20.28
CA HIS A 634 -10.00 -29.44 21.54
C HIS A 634 -8.57 -29.80 21.95
N SER A 635 -7.93 -28.94 22.72
CA SER A 635 -6.58 -29.16 23.25
C SER A 635 -6.57 -30.45 24.09
N ASN A 636 -5.60 -31.33 23.83
CA ASN A 636 -5.46 -32.65 24.47
C ASN A 636 -6.64 -33.64 24.26
N THR A 637 -7.49 -33.44 23.25
CA THR A 637 -8.54 -34.41 22.87
C THR A 637 -8.15 -35.26 21.67
N ILE A 638 -8.68 -36.49 21.62
CA ILE A 638 -8.46 -37.43 20.52
C ILE A 638 -9.21 -36.92 19.27
N ARG A 639 -8.59 -37.06 18.10
CA ARG A 639 -9.20 -36.73 16.81
C ARG A 639 -10.41 -37.63 16.56
N THR A 640 -11.48 -37.04 16.01
CA THR A 640 -12.69 -37.77 15.60
C THR A 640 -12.99 -37.47 14.15
N ASP A 641 -13.89 -38.24 13.52
CA ASP A 641 -14.31 -37.96 12.13
C ASP A 641 -15.02 -36.61 11.97
N ILE A 642 -15.63 -36.10 13.05
CA ILE A 642 -16.30 -34.80 13.12
C ILE A 642 -15.30 -33.67 13.40
N ARG A 643 -14.13 -33.98 13.99
CA ARG A 643 -13.07 -33.02 14.29
C ARG A 643 -11.70 -33.58 13.89
N PRO A 644 -11.42 -33.62 12.58
CA PRO A 644 -10.30 -34.41 12.07
C PRO A 644 -8.94 -33.68 12.14
N LEU A 645 -8.91 -32.38 12.40
CA LEU A 645 -7.70 -31.55 12.37
C LEU A 645 -7.19 -31.23 13.78
N GLY A 646 -5.88 -31.28 13.99
CA GLY A 646 -5.21 -30.73 15.16
C GLY A 646 -4.10 -29.74 14.76
N THR A 647 -3.37 -29.24 15.76
CA THR A 647 -2.29 -28.26 15.57
C THR A 647 -1.26 -28.69 14.51
N LYS A 648 -0.90 -29.98 14.49
CA LYS A 648 0.04 -30.52 13.48
C LYS A 648 -0.49 -30.41 12.05
N ASP A 649 -1.79 -30.60 11.82
CA ASP A 649 -2.36 -30.47 10.48
C ASP A 649 -2.39 -29.01 10.05
N LEU A 650 -2.66 -28.08 10.97
CA LEU A 650 -2.57 -26.64 10.68
C LEU A 650 -1.13 -26.22 10.34
N ILE A 651 -0.11 -26.74 11.04
CA ILE A 651 1.29 -26.47 10.69
C ILE A 651 1.62 -26.97 9.28
N VAL A 652 1.15 -28.17 8.92
CA VAL A 652 1.33 -28.73 7.56
C VAL A 652 0.63 -27.85 6.54
N LEU A 653 -0.63 -27.47 6.79
CA LEU A 653 -1.39 -26.57 5.91
C LEU A 653 -0.67 -25.23 5.70
N THR A 654 -0.16 -24.61 6.75
CA THR A 654 0.42 -23.27 6.64
C THR A 654 1.87 -23.27 6.12
N SER A 655 2.58 -24.39 6.23
CA SER A 655 4.06 -24.42 6.07
C SER A 655 4.58 -25.50 5.14
N CYS A 656 3.75 -26.48 4.75
CA CYS A 656 4.15 -27.62 3.93
C CYS A 656 3.28 -27.79 2.68
N SER A 657 2.52 -26.75 2.29
CA SER A 657 1.59 -26.81 1.16
C SER A 657 2.23 -26.67 -0.21
N ASN A 658 3.39 -26.03 -0.28
CA ASN A 658 4.14 -25.89 -1.52
C ASN A 658 5.63 -25.82 -1.22
N LEU A 659 6.41 -25.89 -2.29
CA LEU A 659 7.87 -26.00 -2.25
C LEU A 659 8.55 -24.77 -1.61
N LEU A 660 7.99 -23.57 -1.83
CA LEU A 660 8.52 -22.32 -1.27
C LEU A 660 8.32 -22.29 0.24
N ASP A 661 7.10 -22.63 0.68
CA ASP A 661 6.75 -22.58 2.10
C ASP A 661 7.54 -23.60 2.92
N VAL A 662 7.69 -24.84 2.42
CA VAL A 662 8.49 -25.85 3.11
C VAL A 662 9.98 -25.47 3.13
N ALA A 663 10.51 -24.90 2.05
CA ALA A 663 11.89 -24.44 2.01
C ALA A 663 12.14 -23.31 3.02
N GLY A 664 11.24 -22.33 3.11
CA GLY A 664 11.33 -21.24 4.08
C GLY A 664 11.17 -21.73 5.51
N ALA A 665 10.19 -22.60 5.75
CA ALA A 665 9.91 -23.17 7.07
C ALA A 665 11.03 -24.08 7.58
N VAL A 666 11.81 -24.71 6.70
CA VAL A 666 12.98 -25.52 7.07
C VAL A 666 14.21 -24.64 7.23
N ALA A 667 14.42 -23.65 6.35
CA ALA A 667 15.54 -22.71 6.46
C ALA A 667 15.51 -21.98 7.80
N ALA A 668 14.32 -21.59 8.30
CA ALA A 668 14.20 -20.95 9.61
C ALA A 668 14.63 -21.82 10.81
N GLU A 669 14.58 -23.14 10.69
CA GLU A 669 14.98 -24.06 11.77
C GLU A 669 16.52 -24.17 11.90
N LEU A 670 17.26 -23.93 10.81
CA LEU A 670 18.71 -24.13 10.79
C LEU A 670 19.48 -23.08 11.63
N PRO A 671 19.17 -21.77 11.56
CA PRO A 671 19.75 -20.77 12.46
C PRO A 671 19.39 -21.01 13.92
N ILE A 672 18.17 -21.45 14.22
CA ILE A 672 17.73 -21.77 15.60
C ILE A 672 18.62 -22.85 16.20
N PHE A 673 18.90 -23.92 15.43
CA PHE A 673 19.83 -24.97 15.85
C PHE A 673 21.27 -24.43 16.03
N ALA A 674 21.78 -23.66 15.06
CA ALA A 674 23.13 -23.13 15.13
C ALA A 674 23.35 -22.20 16.33
N ASP A 675 22.38 -21.34 16.64
CA ASP A 675 22.43 -20.44 17.78
C ASP A 675 22.31 -21.18 19.11
N TRP A 676 21.44 -22.17 19.20
CA TRP A 676 21.36 -23.05 20.37
C TRP A 676 22.70 -23.76 20.63
N TYR A 677 23.34 -24.28 19.59
CA TYR A 677 24.63 -24.96 19.73
C TYR A 677 25.70 -24.02 20.28
N LYS A 678 25.83 -22.81 19.72
CA LYS A 678 26.80 -21.80 20.17
C LYS A 678 26.57 -21.38 21.63
N ARG A 679 25.31 -21.21 22.04
CA ARG A 679 24.95 -20.70 23.38
C ARG A 679 24.91 -21.77 24.46
N THR A 680 24.60 -23.02 24.12
CA THR A 680 24.27 -24.06 25.10
C THR A 680 24.88 -25.41 24.76
N GLY A 681 24.84 -25.83 23.50
CA GLY A 681 25.38 -27.13 23.08
C GLY A 681 26.88 -27.29 23.34
N LYS A 682 27.68 -26.25 23.07
CA LYS A 682 29.14 -26.24 23.28
C LYS A 682 29.53 -26.44 24.75
N ASP A 683 28.84 -25.79 25.67
CA ASP A 683 29.11 -25.91 27.11
C ASP A 683 28.79 -27.32 27.65
N MET A 684 27.82 -28.01 27.04
CA MET A 684 27.51 -29.41 27.36
C MET A 684 28.65 -30.35 26.92
N LEU A 685 29.32 -30.04 25.81
CA LEU A 685 30.43 -30.81 25.24
C LEU A 685 31.80 -30.55 25.88
N VAL A 686 32.04 -29.36 26.42
CA VAL A 686 33.31 -29.04 27.12
C VAL A 686 33.27 -29.43 28.60
N GLY A 687 32.10 -29.73 29.15
CA GLY A 687 31.94 -30.26 30.50
C GLY A 687 32.03 -29.21 31.63
N SER A 688 32.32 -27.95 31.33
CA SER A 688 32.20 -26.81 32.25
C SER A 688 30.75 -26.62 32.75
N GLY A 689 29.75 -26.96 31.93
CA GLY A 689 28.33 -26.99 32.31
C GLY A 689 27.94 -28.15 33.26
N LEU A 690 28.76 -29.19 33.39
CA LEU A 690 28.44 -30.38 34.21
C LEU A 690 28.38 -30.10 35.72
N ARG A 691 29.05 -29.03 36.18
CA ARG A 691 29.00 -28.58 37.59
C ARG A 691 27.73 -27.79 37.94
N ARG A 692 27.04 -27.20 36.95
CA ARG A 692 25.77 -26.44 37.14
C ARG A 692 24.51 -27.23 36.80
N ALA A 693 24.61 -28.27 35.97
CA ALA A 693 23.48 -29.10 35.58
C ALA A 693 23.03 -30.04 36.72
N LYS A 694 21.85 -29.77 37.31
CA LYS A 694 21.14 -30.70 38.22
C LYS A 694 20.98 -32.09 37.56
N LYS A 695 20.82 -33.14 38.37
CA LYS A 695 20.82 -34.59 38.01
C LYS A 695 19.94 -35.04 36.82
N ASN A 696 19.10 -34.18 36.21
CA ASN A 696 18.05 -34.58 35.26
C ASN A 696 18.14 -33.95 33.86
N ILE A 697 19.23 -33.27 33.48
CA ILE A 697 19.36 -32.68 32.13
C ILE A 697 19.96 -33.74 31.20
N THR A 698 19.28 -34.14 30.11
CA THR A 698 19.91 -34.89 29.00
C THR A 698 19.95 -34.02 27.75
N VAL A 699 20.69 -34.42 26.71
CA VAL A 699 20.75 -33.68 25.44
C VAL A 699 19.37 -33.66 24.77
N TYR A 700 18.54 -34.69 24.94
CA TYR A 700 17.13 -34.66 24.51
C TYR A 700 16.13 -34.43 25.67
N GLY A 701 16.64 -34.23 26.90
CA GLY A 701 15.91 -34.39 28.14
C GLY A 701 15.62 -33.07 28.87
N TYR A 702 14.41 -32.59 28.62
CA TYR A 702 13.43 -32.04 29.56
C TYR A 702 13.96 -31.59 30.94
N VAL A 703 14.23 -30.30 31.08
CA VAL A 703 13.95 -29.62 32.35
C VAL A 703 12.47 -29.29 32.32
N PRO A 704 11.64 -29.68 33.30
CA PRO A 704 10.28 -29.14 33.41
C PRO A 704 10.35 -27.61 33.36
N GLY A 705 9.86 -27.00 32.28
CA GLY A 705 9.88 -25.56 32.05
C GLY A 705 11.02 -24.99 31.19
N ARG A 706 11.91 -25.78 30.56
CA ARG A 706 12.82 -25.28 29.51
C ARG A 706 12.94 -26.26 28.32
N PRO A 707 12.43 -25.91 27.12
CA PRO A 707 12.55 -26.75 25.92
C PRO A 707 13.99 -26.74 25.36
N ASN A 708 14.43 -27.86 24.77
CA ASN A 708 15.65 -27.88 23.95
C ASN A 708 15.31 -27.45 22.52
N LEU A 709 15.46 -26.14 22.27
CA LEU A 709 15.17 -25.51 20.98
C LEU A 709 15.98 -26.09 19.82
N GLY A 710 17.23 -26.54 20.05
CA GLY A 710 18.07 -27.09 18.98
C GLY A 710 17.59 -28.46 18.48
N ALA A 711 17.26 -29.36 19.41
CA ALA A 711 16.69 -30.66 19.05
C ALA A 711 15.28 -30.53 18.46
N GLU A 712 14.47 -29.58 18.96
CA GLU A 712 13.14 -29.31 18.44
C GLU A 712 13.20 -28.79 16.99
N ALA A 713 14.13 -27.88 16.69
CA ALA A 713 14.30 -27.31 15.36
C ALA A 713 14.68 -28.37 14.31
N ILE A 714 15.65 -29.25 14.60
CA ILE A 714 16.05 -30.33 13.68
C ILE A 714 14.88 -31.28 13.42
N ASN A 715 14.21 -31.74 14.47
CA ASN A 715 13.09 -32.66 14.35
C ASN A 715 11.92 -32.03 13.58
N SER A 716 11.63 -30.74 13.84
CA SER A 716 10.62 -29.95 13.13
C SER A 716 10.96 -29.82 11.64
N GLY A 717 12.21 -29.47 11.30
CA GLY A 717 12.67 -29.36 9.92
C GLY A 717 12.55 -30.68 9.14
N MET A 718 13.02 -31.79 9.72
CA MET A 718 12.90 -33.11 9.11
C MET A 718 11.43 -33.51 8.90
N TRP A 719 10.61 -33.31 9.93
CA TRP A 719 9.18 -33.63 9.88
C TRP A 719 8.45 -32.85 8.78
N LYS A 720 8.73 -31.55 8.61
CA LYS A 720 8.15 -30.72 7.53
C LYS A 720 8.50 -31.24 6.14
N ILE A 721 9.76 -31.59 5.91
CA ILE A 721 10.21 -32.16 4.63
C ILE A 721 9.46 -33.47 4.33
N ASP A 722 9.37 -34.36 5.32
CA ASP A 722 8.68 -35.64 5.13
C ASP A 722 7.18 -35.44 4.88
N LYS A 723 6.53 -34.47 5.55
CA LYS A 723 5.11 -34.15 5.31
C LYS A 723 4.86 -33.55 3.93
N PHE A 724 5.76 -32.72 3.42
CA PHE A 724 5.69 -32.23 2.04
C PHE A 724 5.87 -33.36 1.02
N LEU A 725 6.90 -34.21 1.20
CA LEU A 725 7.19 -35.30 0.27
C LEU A 725 6.13 -36.40 0.24
N SER A 726 5.38 -36.58 1.33
CA SER A 726 4.30 -37.57 1.44
C SER A 726 2.93 -37.05 1.00
N ASP A 727 2.84 -35.82 0.48
CA ASP A 727 1.57 -35.16 0.13
C ASP A 727 0.54 -35.19 1.28
N GLN A 728 1.01 -34.85 2.49
CA GLN A 728 0.15 -34.83 3.68
C GLN A 728 -1.02 -33.85 3.53
N ILE A 729 -0.92 -32.85 2.65
CA ILE A 729 -2.00 -31.92 2.31
C ILE A 729 -3.15 -32.63 1.62
N GLY A 730 -2.88 -33.53 0.67
CA GLY A 730 -3.92 -34.36 0.06
C GLY A 730 -4.69 -35.17 1.10
N GLU A 731 -4.01 -35.67 2.14
CA GLU A 731 -4.69 -36.36 3.26
C GLU A 731 -5.51 -35.41 4.15
N ILE A 732 -5.01 -34.19 4.41
CA ILE A 732 -5.77 -33.17 5.15
C ILE A 732 -7.03 -32.79 4.38
N LYS A 733 -6.93 -32.61 3.06
CA LYS A 733 -8.07 -32.38 2.18
C LYS A 733 -9.09 -33.51 2.32
N LYS A 734 -8.67 -34.77 2.17
CA LYS A 734 -9.57 -35.93 2.36
C LYS A 734 -10.24 -35.96 3.73
N LYS A 735 -9.52 -35.62 4.80
CA LYS A 735 -10.06 -35.54 6.17
C LYS A 735 -11.14 -34.47 6.30
N VAL A 736 -10.91 -33.29 5.73
CA VAL A 736 -11.84 -32.16 5.76
C VAL A 736 -13.11 -32.47 4.97
N TYR A 737 -13.01 -33.01 3.76
CA TYR A 737 -14.20 -33.29 2.93
C TYR A 737 -15.09 -34.40 3.49
N LYS A 738 -14.58 -35.26 4.39
CA LYS A 738 -15.44 -36.20 5.12
C LYS A 738 -16.45 -35.52 6.05
N LEU A 739 -16.25 -34.25 6.38
CA LEU A 739 -17.19 -33.47 7.18
C LEU A 739 -18.53 -33.25 6.47
N GLU A 740 -18.60 -33.42 5.14
CA GLU A 740 -19.85 -33.43 4.38
C GLU A 740 -20.91 -34.34 5.02
N GLY A 741 -20.50 -35.49 5.55
CA GLY A 741 -21.41 -36.44 6.20
C GLY A 741 -21.83 -36.09 7.62
N PHE A 742 -21.27 -35.04 8.23
CA PHE A 742 -21.45 -34.70 9.64
C PHE A 742 -21.89 -33.25 9.88
N ASP A 743 -21.89 -32.43 8.83
CA ASP A 743 -21.95 -30.98 8.96
C ASP A 743 -23.09 -30.40 8.11
N GLU A 744 -24.22 -30.09 8.75
CA GLU A 744 -25.50 -29.79 8.08
C GLU A 744 -25.47 -28.57 7.14
N GLU A 745 -24.50 -27.67 7.33
CA GLU A 745 -24.28 -26.49 6.48
C GLU A 745 -23.03 -26.65 5.58
N TRP A 746 -22.62 -27.89 5.28
CA TRP A 746 -21.38 -28.20 4.53
C TRP A 746 -21.29 -27.43 3.20
N ILE A 747 -22.41 -27.30 2.48
CA ILE A 747 -22.51 -26.56 1.21
C ILE A 747 -21.93 -25.13 1.35
N ASN A 748 -22.19 -24.45 2.47
CA ASN A 748 -21.68 -23.10 2.72
C ASN A 748 -20.18 -23.08 3.12
N ARG A 749 -19.65 -24.20 3.63
CA ARG A 749 -18.26 -24.31 4.12
C ARG A 749 -17.31 -24.95 3.12
N GLU A 750 -17.82 -25.69 2.14
CA GLU A 750 -17.04 -26.24 1.06
C GLU A 750 -16.30 -25.13 0.30
N GLU A 751 -17.00 -24.06 -0.10
CA GLU A 751 -16.40 -22.90 -0.77
C GLU A 751 -15.30 -22.23 0.08
N ILE A 752 -15.48 -22.18 1.41
CA ILE A 752 -14.50 -21.62 2.35
C ILE A 752 -13.25 -22.50 2.39
N TRP A 753 -13.40 -23.82 2.42
CA TRP A 753 -12.27 -24.75 2.40
C TRP A 753 -11.54 -24.74 1.06
N ASP A 754 -12.26 -24.61 -0.06
CA ASP A 754 -11.66 -24.40 -1.37
C ASP A 754 -10.81 -23.12 -1.40
N ALA A 755 -11.34 -22.02 -0.86
CA ALA A 755 -10.58 -20.77 -0.73
C ALA A 755 -9.33 -20.93 0.14
N ILE A 756 -9.43 -21.67 1.26
CA ILE A 756 -8.27 -22.01 2.10
C ILE A 756 -7.23 -22.77 1.27
N PHE A 757 -7.57 -23.89 0.66
CA PHE A 757 -6.59 -24.70 -0.07
C PHE A 757 -5.95 -23.92 -1.22
N LYS A 758 -6.76 -23.21 -2.00
CA LYS A 758 -6.30 -22.37 -3.11
C LYS A 758 -5.32 -21.28 -2.66
N ALA A 759 -5.55 -20.66 -1.49
CA ALA A 759 -4.66 -19.63 -0.95
C ALA A 759 -3.24 -20.16 -0.59
N PHE A 760 -3.09 -21.48 -0.44
CA PHE A 760 -1.81 -22.15 -0.19
C PHE A 760 -1.22 -22.88 -1.41
N GLU A 761 -1.96 -22.93 -2.53
CA GLU A 761 -1.48 -23.43 -3.83
C GLU A 761 -0.64 -22.35 -4.53
N ARG A 762 0.70 -22.43 -4.42
CA ARG A 762 1.61 -21.52 -5.12
C ARG A 762 2.42 -22.27 -6.18
N GLY A 763 2.26 -21.83 -7.42
CA GLY A 763 3.08 -22.27 -8.55
C GLY A 763 4.47 -21.64 -8.50
N VAL A 764 5.49 -22.44 -8.78
CA VAL A 764 6.90 -22.03 -8.95
C VAL A 764 7.29 -22.35 -10.38
N ASP A 765 8.10 -21.52 -11.04
CA ASP A 765 8.57 -21.83 -12.39
C ASP A 765 9.40 -23.15 -12.40
N ASN A 766 9.47 -23.84 -13.55
CA ASN A 766 10.09 -25.17 -13.61
C ASN A 766 11.59 -25.17 -13.26
N ALA A 767 12.31 -24.07 -13.52
CA ALA A 767 13.74 -23.97 -13.25
C ALA A 767 14.00 -23.72 -11.75
N GLU A 768 13.22 -22.84 -11.14
CA GLU A 768 13.23 -22.52 -9.73
C GLU A 768 12.75 -23.72 -8.89
N ARG A 769 11.71 -24.42 -9.35
CA ARG A 769 11.26 -25.70 -8.77
C ARG A 769 12.40 -26.72 -8.69
N LYS A 770 13.09 -26.98 -9.81
CA LYS A 770 14.22 -27.92 -9.85
C LYS A 770 15.35 -27.50 -8.92
N SER A 771 15.64 -26.20 -8.85
CA SER A 771 16.68 -25.68 -7.95
C SER A 771 16.30 -25.83 -6.47
N LEU A 772 15.06 -25.53 -6.09
CA LEU A 772 14.59 -25.63 -4.71
C LEU A 772 14.45 -27.09 -4.26
N GLU A 773 14.03 -27.98 -5.15
CA GLU A 773 14.00 -29.43 -4.88
C GLU A 773 15.41 -29.99 -4.62
N GLN A 774 16.41 -29.57 -5.40
CA GLN A 774 17.81 -29.95 -5.16
C GLN A 774 18.32 -29.43 -3.81
N LEU A 775 17.96 -28.19 -3.48
CA LEU A 775 18.37 -27.55 -2.22
C LEU A 775 17.70 -28.22 -1.02
N LEU A 776 16.41 -28.53 -1.07
CA LEU A 776 15.71 -29.27 -0.02
C LEU A 776 16.29 -30.67 0.20
N LYS A 777 16.70 -31.36 -0.89
CA LYS A 777 17.41 -32.65 -0.76
C LYS A 777 18.72 -32.49 -0.01
N LEU A 778 19.50 -31.44 -0.33
CA LEU A 778 20.75 -31.13 0.38
C LEU A 778 20.49 -30.83 1.86
N ILE A 779 19.50 -29.99 2.17
CA ILE A 779 19.16 -29.65 3.56
C ILE A 779 18.68 -30.89 4.33
N LYS A 780 17.89 -31.77 3.72
CA LYS A 780 17.46 -33.02 4.35
C LYS A 780 18.65 -33.86 4.80
N VAL A 781 19.67 -33.96 3.95
CA VAL A 781 20.93 -34.65 4.28
C VAL A 781 21.64 -33.97 5.45
N LYS A 782 21.73 -32.64 5.45
CA LYS A 782 22.34 -31.88 6.55
C LYS A 782 21.57 -31.98 7.86
N LEU A 783 20.25 -32.02 7.84
CA LEU A 783 19.43 -32.25 9.02
C LEU A 783 19.67 -33.65 9.61
N ASN A 784 19.80 -34.68 8.78
CA ASN A 784 20.15 -36.03 9.22
C ASN A 784 21.54 -36.09 9.86
N GLU A 785 22.54 -35.43 9.25
CA GLU A 785 23.88 -35.30 9.83
C GLU A 785 23.83 -34.60 11.20
N SER A 786 22.99 -33.57 11.34
CA SER A 786 22.85 -32.81 12.60
C SER A 786 22.14 -33.59 13.70
N LEU A 787 21.12 -34.39 13.34
CA LEU A 787 20.47 -35.31 14.27
C LEU A 787 21.46 -36.37 14.78
N TRP A 788 22.32 -36.87 13.89
CA TRP A 788 23.37 -37.82 14.26
C TRP A 788 24.38 -37.20 15.23
N VAL A 789 24.77 -35.94 15.00
CA VAL A 789 25.59 -35.16 15.94
C VAL A 789 24.90 -35.02 17.31
N LEU A 790 23.62 -34.69 17.37
CA LEU A 790 22.87 -34.62 18.63
C LEU A 790 22.84 -35.96 19.38
N ASP A 791 22.63 -37.07 18.65
CA ASP A 791 22.68 -38.43 19.22
C ASP A 791 24.08 -38.74 19.81
N LEU A 792 25.16 -38.32 19.14
CA LEU A 792 26.52 -38.45 19.67
C LEU A 792 26.77 -37.59 20.91
N MET A 793 26.34 -36.33 20.88
CA MET A 793 26.43 -35.43 22.03
C MET A 793 25.74 -36.06 23.25
N GLU A 794 24.58 -36.71 23.05
CA GLU A 794 23.84 -37.38 24.12
C GLU A 794 24.60 -38.58 24.68
N ILE A 795 25.21 -39.41 23.83
CA ILE A 795 26.04 -40.55 24.26
C ILE A 795 27.24 -40.08 25.08
N ILE A 796 27.96 -39.06 24.61
CA ILE A 796 29.13 -38.50 25.31
C ILE A 796 28.69 -37.93 26.67
N PHE A 797 27.55 -37.26 26.71
CA PHE A 797 26.98 -36.74 27.95
C PHE A 797 26.67 -37.87 28.95
N PHE A 798 25.99 -38.95 28.52
CA PHE A 798 25.69 -40.09 29.40
C PHE A 798 26.94 -40.78 29.95
N HIS A 799 27.95 -40.97 29.09
CA HIS A 799 29.23 -41.53 29.51
C HIS A 799 29.94 -40.65 30.54
N ARG A 800 29.99 -39.33 30.34
CA ARG A 800 30.64 -38.41 31.29
C ARG A 800 29.96 -38.31 32.65
N LYS A 801 28.65 -38.52 32.71
CA LYS A 801 27.89 -38.53 33.97
C LYS A 801 27.89 -39.89 34.68
N ASN A 802 28.55 -40.93 34.13
CA ASN A 802 28.51 -42.31 34.64
C ASN A 802 27.06 -42.83 34.83
N ILE A 803 26.09 -42.35 34.03
CA ILE A 803 24.71 -42.78 34.17
C ILE A 803 24.56 -44.08 33.36
N ILE A 804 24.41 -45.21 34.07
CA ILE A 804 24.10 -46.50 33.47
C ILE A 804 22.63 -46.45 33.00
N ILE A 805 22.38 -46.12 31.74
CA ILE A 805 21.03 -46.19 31.15
C ILE A 805 21.05 -47.22 30.01
N GLY A 806 20.71 -48.48 30.30
CA GLY A 806 20.68 -49.55 29.29
C GLY A 806 19.78 -49.26 28.08
N PRO A 807 18.44 -49.06 28.25
CA PRO A 807 17.52 -49.05 27.11
C PRO A 807 17.61 -47.80 26.21
N GLN A 808 17.83 -46.62 26.80
CA GLN A 808 17.97 -45.38 26.00
C GLN A 808 19.31 -45.33 25.27
N TYR A 809 20.40 -45.76 25.93
CA TYR A 809 21.71 -45.88 25.28
C TYR A 809 21.65 -46.84 24.11
N GLU A 810 21.08 -48.03 24.29
CA GLU A 810 20.93 -49.01 23.20
C GLU A 810 20.05 -48.46 22.07
N LYS A 811 18.98 -47.73 22.38
CA LYS A 811 18.13 -47.09 21.37
C LYS A 811 18.89 -46.05 20.55
N ILE A 812 19.66 -45.17 21.21
CA ILE A 812 20.45 -44.12 20.54
C ILE A 812 21.61 -44.74 19.76
N HIS A 813 22.32 -45.71 20.34
CA HIS A 813 23.40 -46.47 19.72
C HIS A 813 22.90 -47.18 18.45
N ASN A 814 21.77 -47.89 18.52
CA ASN A 814 21.16 -48.53 17.36
C ASN A 814 20.74 -47.51 16.28
N ARG A 815 20.21 -46.34 16.65
CA ARG A 815 19.90 -45.26 15.69
C ARG A 815 21.15 -44.77 14.97
N LEU A 816 22.24 -44.51 15.71
CA LEU A 816 23.52 -44.08 15.14
C LEU A 816 24.10 -45.11 14.16
N PHE A 817 24.07 -46.40 14.51
CA PHE A 817 24.56 -47.49 13.66
C PHE A 817 23.66 -47.75 12.44
N SER A 818 22.34 -47.65 12.58
CA SER A 818 21.42 -47.85 11.46
C SER A 818 21.48 -46.73 10.39
N ASN A 819 22.00 -45.56 10.77
CA ASN A 819 22.07 -44.38 9.91
C ASN A 819 23.49 -44.02 9.47
N SER A 820 24.53 -44.73 9.95
CA SER A 820 25.95 -44.45 9.66
C SER A 820 26.27 -44.48 8.16
N ASN A 821 25.76 -45.49 7.45
CA ASN A 821 25.94 -45.67 6.00
C ASN A 821 25.19 -44.63 5.12
N LYS A 822 24.38 -43.74 5.73
CA LYS A 822 23.57 -42.72 5.02
C LYS A 822 24.14 -41.31 5.13
N LEU A 823 25.27 -41.14 5.82
CA LEU A 823 25.89 -39.83 6.06
C LEU A 823 26.87 -39.48 4.94
N SER A 824 26.86 -38.23 4.49
CA SER A 824 27.73 -37.71 3.43
C SER A 824 28.67 -36.64 3.96
N PHE A 825 29.66 -37.04 4.76
CA PHE A 825 30.69 -36.11 5.22
C PHE A 825 31.58 -35.74 4.03
N ASN A 826 31.51 -34.47 3.60
CA ASN A 826 32.18 -34.00 2.39
C ASN A 826 33.63 -33.56 2.61
N SER A 827 34.12 -33.47 3.86
CA SER A 827 35.51 -33.06 4.15
C SER A 827 36.38 -34.24 4.58
N PRO A 828 37.62 -34.37 4.07
CA PRO A 828 38.55 -35.44 4.45
C PRO A 828 38.82 -35.52 5.95
N GLU A 829 38.90 -34.38 6.65
CA GLU A 829 39.07 -34.38 8.11
C GLU A 829 37.80 -34.81 8.84
N SER A 830 36.61 -34.40 8.38
CA SER A 830 35.34 -34.88 8.95
C SER A 830 35.19 -36.39 8.80
N ILE A 831 35.57 -36.95 7.64
CA ILE A 831 35.58 -38.41 7.41
C ILE A 831 36.56 -39.11 8.36
N LYS A 832 37.73 -38.50 8.62
CA LYS A 832 38.75 -39.06 9.51
C LYS A 832 38.29 -39.04 10.97
N SER A 833 37.75 -37.93 11.45
CA SER A 833 37.16 -37.81 12.79
C SER A 833 35.95 -38.74 12.95
N TYR A 834 35.12 -38.85 11.90
CA TYR A 834 33.99 -39.78 11.83
C TYR A 834 34.42 -41.23 11.98
N LYS A 835 35.36 -41.72 11.17
CA LYS A 835 35.85 -43.11 11.24
C LYS A 835 36.45 -43.44 12.61
N LYS A 836 37.20 -42.49 13.20
CA LYS A 836 37.79 -42.63 14.54
C LYS A 836 36.71 -42.75 15.64
N LEU A 837 35.59 -42.04 15.50
CA LEU A 837 34.43 -42.14 16.40
C LEU A 837 33.66 -43.45 16.18
N GLU A 838 33.43 -43.84 14.94
CA GLU A 838 32.77 -45.10 14.54
C GLU A 838 33.54 -46.33 15.07
N ASP A 839 34.87 -46.37 14.91
CA ASP A 839 35.72 -47.45 15.43
C ASP A 839 35.64 -47.56 16.97
N LYS A 840 35.63 -46.42 17.68
CA LYS A 840 35.51 -46.38 19.15
C LYS A 840 34.12 -46.84 19.63
N LEU A 841 33.05 -46.45 18.93
CA LEU A 841 31.67 -46.83 19.23
C LEU A 841 31.39 -48.31 18.91
N SER A 842 31.98 -48.83 17.83
CA SER A 842 31.87 -50.23 17.38
C SER A 842 32.50 -51.20 18.38
N ALA A 843 33.59 -50.77 19.03
CA ALA A 843 34.31 -51.57 20.00
C ALA A 843 33.64 -51.63 21.39
N LYS A 844 32.49 -50.96 21.61
CA LYS A 844 31.85 -50.77 22.94
C LYS A 844 32.84 -50.37 24.05
N LYS A 845 33.93 -49.67 23.72
CA LYS A 845 34.95 -49.26 24.70
C LYS A 845 34.44 -48.04 25.48
N LEU A 846 34.49 -48.11 26.81
CA LEU A 846 34.16 -46.99 27.69
C LEU A 846 35.07 -45.79 27.38
N PHE A 847 34.47 -44.64 27.08
CA PHE A 847 35.18 -43.35 27.06
C PHE A 847 35.68 -43.07 28.49
N ARG A 848 36.98 -43.24 28.76
CA ARG A 848 37.61 -42.88 30.04
C ARG A 848 38.01 -41.40 30.05
N ASN A 849 38.31 -40.87 31.23
CA ASN A 849 38.61 -39.47 31.59
C ASN A 849 39.69 -38.70 30.75
N GLU A 850 40.26 -39.27 29.69
CA GLU A 850 41.39 -38.68 28.92
C GLU A 850 41.03 -38.22 27.49
N ASP A 851 39.75 -38.08 27.13
CA ASP A 851 39.34 -37.76 25.76
C ASP A 851 39.06 -36.26 25.51
N THR A 852 39.93 -35.36 26.01
CA THR A 852 39.89 -33.91 25.67
C THR A 852 40.08 -33.69 24.16
N ALA A 853 40.88 -34.53 23.52
CA ALA A 853 41.09 -34.53 22.07
C ALA A 853 39.85 -35.01 21.31
N LEU A 854 39.06 -35.93 21.86
CA LEU A 854 37.85 -36.43 21.21
C LEU A 854 36.68 -35.46 21.33
N SER A 855 36.57 -34.74 22.46
CA SER A 855 35.65 -33.61 22.56
C SER A 855 36.07 -32.45 21.65
N PHE A 856 37.37 -32.22 21.48
CA PHE A 856 37.87 -31.21 20.52
C PHE A 856 37.53 -31.61 19.08
N ASP A 857 37.79 -32.87 18.68
CA ASP A 857 37.45 -33.41 17.35
C ASP A 857 35.93 -33.31 17.08
N LEU A 858 35.08 -33.51 18.11
CA LEU A 858 33.62 -33.41 18.00
C LEU A 858 33.16 -31.95 17.97
N ASP A 859 33.68 -31.08 18.84
CA ASP A 859 33.39 -29.65 18.87
C ASP A 859 33.70 -29.02 17.51
N GLU A 860 34.86 -29.36 16.93
CA GLU A 860 35.27 -28.91 15.59
C GLU A 860 34.34 -29.46 14.50
N LEU A 861 33.93 -30.72 14.58
CA LEU A 861 32.99 -31.32 13.65
C LEU A 861 31.63 -30.61 13.70
N VAL A 862 31.06 -30.39 14.88
CA VAL A 862 29.76 -29.70 15.03
C VAL A 862 29.88 -28.24 14.60
N GLU A 863 30.97 -27.56 14.93
CA GLU A 863 31.19 -26.15 14.53
C GLU A 863 31.24 -26.02 13.00
N ARG A 864 31.94 -26.93 12.30
CA ARG A 864 31.93 -26.98 10.83
C ARG A 864 30.53 -27.27 10.28
N HIS A 865 29.77 -28.19 10.86
CA HIS A 865 28.39 -28.47 10.44
C HIS A 865 27.47 -27.25 10.64
N CYS A 866 27.55 -26.57 11.79
CA CYS A 866 26.79 -25.35 12.05
C CYS A 866 27.13 -24.23 11.06
N GLN A 867 28.40 -24.06 10.70
CA GLN A 867 28.82 -23.06 9.69
C GLN A 867 28.22 -23.34 8.31
N VAL A 868 28.27 -24.61 7.86
CA VAL A 868 27.67 -25.04 6.59
C VAL A 868 26.15 -24.86 6.60
N LEU A 869 25.49 -25.24 7.70
CA LEU A 869 24.04 -25.07 7.85
C LEU A 869 23.59 -23.62 7.79
N VAL A 870 24.32 -22.70 8.44
CA VAL A 870 24.03 -21.27 8.39
C VAL A 870 24.21 -20.74 6.95
N SER A 871 25.26 -21.18 6.26
CA SER A 871 25.49 -20.82 4.85
C SER A 871 24.37 -21.32 3.93
N ASP A 872 23.97 -22.60 4.07
CA ASP A 872 22.89 -23.19 3.28
C ASP A 872 21.55 -22.52 3.58
N SER A 873 21.27 -22.23 4.85
CA SER A 873 20.10 -21.45 5.27
C SER A 873 20.07 -20.07 4.60
N GLN A 874 21.20 -19.35 4.59
CA GLN A 874 21.27 -18.04 3.95
C GLN A 874 21.06 -18.15 2.43
N LEU A 875 21.54 -19.22 1.80
CA LEU A 875 21.34 -19.45 0.37
C LEU A 875 19.87 -19.73 0.03
N VAL A 876 19.16 -20.47 0.88
CA VAL A 876 17.71 -20.68 0.79
C VAL A 876 16.98 -19.37 1.00
N PHE A 877 17.27 -18.63 2.07
CA PHE A 877 16.67 -17.32 2.33
C PHE A 877 16.91 -16.35 1.19
N ASN A 878 18.13 -16.24 0.67
CA ASN A 878 18.41 -15.37 -0.48
C ASN A 878 17.63 -15.78 -1.74
N LYS A 879 17.43 -17.08 -1.98
CA LYS A 879 16.59 -17.57 -3.09
C LYS A 879 15.11 -17.28 -2.83
N ILE A 880 14.64 -17.46 -1.60
CA ILE A 880 13.27 -17.17 -1.18
C ILE A 880 12.98 -15.67 -1.22
N SER A 881 13.85 -14.81 -0.67
CA SER A 881 13.86 -13.35 -0.84
C SER A 881 13.81 -12.97 -2.30
N LYS A 882 14.66 -13.55 -3.15
CA LYS A 882 14.60 -13.28 -4.60
C LYS A 882 13.29 -13.75 -5.22
N SER A 883 12.73 -14.88 -4.80
CA SER A 883 11.44 -15.41 -5.26
C SER A 883 10.23 -14.59 -4.75
N HIS A 884 10.34 -13.98 -3.57
CA HIS A 884 9.34 -13.10 -2.97
C HIS A 884 9.45 -11.65 -3.46
N GLN A 885 10.66 -11.17 -3.74
CA GLN A 885 10.91 -9.98 -4.57
C GLN A 885 10.44 -10.21 -6.01
N ARG A 886 10.34 -11.48 -6.43
CA ARG A 886 9.63 -11.96 -7.63
C ARG A 886 8.16 -12.30 -7.37
N LEU A 887 7.52 -11.67 -6.40
CA LEU A 887 6.10 -11.34 -6.49
C LEU A 887 5.99 -9.97 -7.21
N TYR A 888 6.18 -9.77 -8.52
CA TYR A 888 6.48 -10.63 -9.67
C TYR A 888 7.03 -9.75 -10.80
N ARG A 889 8.26 -9.27 -10.63
CA ARG A 889 8.94 -8.42 -11.62
C ARG A 889 9.42 -9.27 -12.81
N LYS A 890 8.65 -9.27 -13.91
CA LYS A 890 9.03 -9.89 -15.18
C LYS A 890 9.81 -8.91 -16.02
N ILE A 891 11.09 -9.19 -16.27
CA ILE A 891 11.99 -8.33 -17.05
C ILE A 891 11.87 -8.68 -18.52
N TYR A 892 11.58 -7.69 -19.34
CA TYR A 892 11.62 -7.81 -20.80
C TYR A 892 12.94 -7.27 -21.29
N LYS A 893 13.57 -7.96 -22.24
CA LYS A 893 14.87 -7.53 -22.78
C LYS A 893 14.71 -6.75 -24.07
N ASN A 894 13.83 -7.23 -24.93
CA ASN A 894 13.59 -6.65 -26.25
C ASN A 894 12.13 -6.25 -26.37
N MET A 895 11.89 -5.24 -27.20
CA MET A 895 10.56 -4.81 -27.59
C MET A 895 10.52 -4.62 -29.11
N VAL A 896 9.42 -5.05 -29.71
CA VAL A 896 9.03 -4.71 -31.07
C VAL A 896 7.87 -3.73 -30.98
N TRP A 897 8.03 -2.58 -31.60
CA TRP A 897 6.95 -1.65 -31.84
C TRP A 897 6.62 -1.65 -33.32
N TYR A 898 5.34 -1.60 -33.67
CA TYR A 898 4.92 -1.32 -35.04
C TYR A 898 3.74 -0.37 -35.06
N ASP A 899 3.57 0.34 -36.17
CA ASP A 899 2.45 1.25 -36.43
C ASP A 899 2.10 1.28 -37.92
N ILE A 900 0.81 1.43 -38.25
CA ILE A 900 0.33 1.52 -39.63
C ILE A 900 0.52 2.94 -40.16
N ILE A 901 1.26 3.06 -41.26
CA ILE A 901 1.50 4.34 -41.93
C ILE A 901 0.29 4.67 -42.80
N ASP A 902 -0.22 5.89 -42.66
CA ASP A 902 -1.40 6.40 -43.37
C ASP A 902 -2.69 5.57 -43.15
N MET A 903 -3.04 5.29 -41.90
CA MET A 903 -4.29 4.62 -41.50
C MET A 903 -5.57 5.18 -42.14
N ARG A 904 -5.59 6.47 -42.54
CA ARG A 904 -6.76 7.12 -43.14
C ARG A 904 -6.76 7.12 -44.66
N GLY A 905 -5.76 6.52 -45.30
CA GLY A 905 -5.59 6.50 -46.75
C GLY A 905 -5.58 7.90 -47.36
N ARG A 906 -4.98 8.88 -46.68
CA ARG A 906 -4.93 10.29 -47.13
C ARG A 906 -4.18 10.45 -48.45
N ASP A 907 -3.33 9.49 -48.80
CA ASP A 907 -2.60 9.46 -50.07
C ASP A 907 -3.39 8.81 -51.22
N LYS A 908 -4.67 8.46 -51.02
CA LYS A 908 -5.55 7.83 -52.02
C LYS A 908 -6.51 8.83 -52.64
N ASN A 909 -6.47 8.94 -53.98
CA ASN A 909 -7.24 9.94 -54.73
C ASN A 909 -8.57 9.40 -55.27
N LEU A 910 -8.74 8.08 -55.35
CA LEU A 910 -9.95 7.39 -55.84
C LEU A 910 -10.62 6.62 -54.69
N GLN A 911 -11.95 6.72 -54.57
CA GLN A 911 -12.72 6.07 -53.50
C GLN A 911 -12.53 4.54 -53.47
N SER A 912 -12.44 3.89 -54.64
CA SER A 912 -12.20 2.45 -54.74
C SER A 912 -10.84 2.03 -54.19
N GLU A 913 -9.80 2.86 -54.36
CA GLU A 913 -8.47 2.60 -53.82
C GLU A 913 -8.43 2.78 -52.30
N LEU A 914 -9.21 3.73 -51.77
CA LEU A 914 -9.38 3.92 -50.34
C LEU A 914 -10.10 2.71 -49.71
N ASP A 915 -11.18 2.23 -50.33
CA ASP A 915 -11.95 1.09 -49.84
C ASP A 915 -11.13 -0.20 -49.84
N ASP A 916 -10.34 -0.45 -50.89
CA ASP A 916 -9.43 -1.61 -50.96
C ASP A 916 -8.28 -1.51 -49.94
N TYR A 917 -7.76 -0.29 -49.71
CA TYR A 917 -6.73 -0.05 -48.71
C TYR A 917 -7.24 -0.24 -47.26
N VAL A 918 -8.47 0.21 -46.97
CA VAL A 918 -9.12 -0.01 -45.66
C VAL A 918 -9.35 -1.51 -45.41
N LYS A 919 -9.80 -2.27 -46.43
CA LYS A 919 -9.89 -3.74 -46.32
C LYS A 919 -8.53 -4.38 -46.05
N GLY A 920 -7.47 -3.85 -46.67
CA GLY A 920 -6.09 -4.26 -46.40
C GLY A 920 -5.68 -4.03 -44.95
N ILE A 921 -6.04 -2.89 -44.35
CA ILE A 921 -5.78 -2.59 -42.93
C ILE A 921 -6.49 -3.60 -42.01
N ASP A 922 -7.76 -3.91 -42.29
CA ASP A 922 -8.51 -4.85 -41.47
C ASP A 922 -7.95 -6.28 -41.58
N THR A 923 -7.60 -6.70 -42.80
CA THR A 923 -6.92 -7.99 -43.06
C THR A 923 -5.60 -8.07 -42.30
N PHE A 924 -4.79 -7.00 -42.32
CA PHE A 924 -3.53 -6.94 -41.59
C PHE A 924 -3.75 -7.07 -40.07
N ARG A 925 -4.72 -6.34 -39.51
CA ARG A 925 -5.01 -6.40 -38.06
C ARG A 925 -5.43 -7.81 -37.64
N GLU A 926 -6.29 -8.46 -38.42
CA GLU A 926 -6.74 -9.83 -38.15
C GLU A 926 -5.58 -10.82 -38.17
N GLU A 927 -4.78 -10.83 -39.23
CA GLU A 927 -3.64 -11.75 -39.37
C GLU A 927 -2.55 -11.53 -38.31
N VAL A 928 -2.27 -10.27 -37.94
CA VAL A 928 -1.32 -9.97 -36.87
C VAL A 928 -1.85 -10.41 -35.50
N ASN A 929 -3.15 -10.26 -35.24
CA ASN A 929 -3.76 -10.70 -34.00
C ASN A 929 -3.67 -12.22 -33.82
N ASP A 930 -3.99 -12.96 -34.88
CA ASP A 930 -3.91 -14.42 -34.88
C ASP A 930 -2.47 -14.89 -34.71
N PHE A 931 -1.53 -14.27 -35.42
CA PHE A 931 -0.11 -14.56 -35.27
C PHE A 931 0.39 -14.27 -33.85
N LEU A 932 0.09 -13.10 -33.28
CA LEU A 932 0.53 -12.74 -31.92
C LEU A 932 0.00 -13.72 -30.88
N GLN A 933 -1.21 -14.25 -31.06
CA GLN A 933 -1.77 -15.26 -30.18
C GLN A 933 -1.01 -16.58 -30.27
N VAL A 934 -0.84 -17.12 -31.48
CA VAL A 934 -0.09 -18.37 -31.71
C VAL A 934 1.36 -18.24 -31.23
N ASN A 935 1.98 -17.09 -31.47
CA ASN A 935 3.36 -16.81 -31.08
C ASN A 935 3.51 -16.71 -29.56
N ALA A 936 2.55 -16.11 -28.86
CA ALA A 936 2.55 -16.05 -27.41
C ALA A 936 2.49 -17.46 -26.78
N ASP A 937 1.67 -18.35 -27.33
CA ASP A 937 1.57 -19.74 -26.88
C ASP A 937 2.88 -20.51 -27.14
N ARG A 938 3.49 -20.33 -28.32
CA ARG A 938 4.80 -20.91 -28.67
C ARG A 938 5.90 -20.42 -27.72
N ILE A 939 5.98 -19.13 -27.47
CA ILE A 939 6.98 -18.52 -26.58
C ILE A 939 6.78 -18.99 -25.15
N SER A 940 5.53 -19.12 -24.70
CA SER A 940 5.20 -19.69 -23.40
C SER A 940 5.70 -21.13 -23.25
N ALA A 941 5.51 -21.97 -24.28
CA ALA A 941 6.01 -23.34 -24.31
C ALA A 941 7.55 -23.43 -24.23
N LEU A 942 8.26 -22.41 -24.72
CA LEU A 942 9.72 -22.29 -24.63
C LEU A 942 10.22 -21.69 -23.31
N GLY A 943 9.32 -21.43 -22.35
CA GLY A 943 9.65 -20.84 -21.05
C GLY A 943 9.79 -19.33 -21.05
N GLY A 944 9.40 -18.66 -22.14
CA GLY A 944 9.39 -17.20 -22.25
C GLY A 944 8.01 -16.58 -22.07
N GLU A 945 7.91 -15.29 -22.36
CA GLU A 945 6.64 -14.58 -22.47
C GLU A 945 6.72 -13.45 -23.49
N GLN A 946 5.65 -13.34 -24.27
CA GLN A 946 5.31 -12.20 -25.10
C GLN A 946 4.21 -11.40 -24.39
N PHE A 947 4.40 -10.09 -24.24
CA PHE A 947 3.43 -9.21 -23.58
C PHE A 947 3.15 -7.96 -24.41
N THR A 948 1.87 -7.56 -24.49
CA THR A 948 1.44 -6.37 -25.24
C THR A 948 0.98 -5.29 -24.25
N ASP A 949 1.68 -4.15 -24.18
CA ASP A 949 1.50 -3.12 -23.13
C ASP A 949 0.31 -2.18 -23.37
N ASN A 950 -0.17 -2.07 -24.61
CA ASN A 950 -1.25 -1.14 -24.99
C ASN A 950 -2.57 -1.83 -25.39
N GLY A 951 -2.76 -3.11 -25.03
CA GLY A 951 -4.00 -3.86 -25.28
C GLY A 951 -3.81 -5.37 -25.22
N GLU A 952 -4.89 -6.12 -25.36
CA GLU A 952 -4.81 -7.58 -25.55
C GLU A 952 -4.24 -7.92 -26.93
N ASN A 953 -3.71 -9.13 -27.13
CA ASN A 953 -3.18 -9.58 -28.42
C ASN A 953 -4.19 -9.36 -29.56
N LYS A 954 -5.49 -9.51 -29.28
CA LYS A 954 -6.61 -9.31 -30.21
C LYS A 954 -7.09 -7.85 -30.38
N SER A 955 -6.39 -6.89 -29.78
CA SER A 955 -6.75 -5.48 -29.91
C SER A 955 -6.67 -5.01 -31.37
N LEU A 956 -7.62 -4.17 -31.80
CA LEU A 956 -7.65 -3.51 -33.11
C LEU A 956 -6.78 -2.25 -33.18
N ASN A 957 -5.88 -2.05 -32.22
CA ASN A 957 -4.96 -0.91 -32.22
C ASN A 957 -4.04 -0.95 -33.44
N ASP A 958 -3.86 0.22 -34.06
CA ASP A 958 -2.97 0.41 -35.21
C ASP A 958 -1.49 0.36 -34.85
N SER A 959 -1.20 0.64 -33.59
CA SER A 959 0.13 0.62 -33.02
C SER A 959 0.17 -0.34 -31.84
N LYS A 960 1.18 -1.21 -31.77
CA LYS A 960 1.36 -2.16 -30.65
C LYS A 960 2.80 -2.19 -30.17
N HIS A 961 2.93 -2.39 -28.86
CA HIS A 961 4.20 -2.52 -28.16
C HIS A 961 4.30 -3.94 -27.63
N VAL A 962 5.13 -4.77 -28.26
CA VAL A 962 5.25 -6.20 -27.96
C VAL A 962 6.60 -6.47 -27.30
N TYR A 963 6.56 -6.90 -26.05
CA TYR A 963 7.72 -7.13 -25.20
C TYR A 963 8.04 -8.62 -25.06
N PHE A 964 9.33 -8.96 -25.02
CA PHE A 964 9.81 -10.34 -24.96
C PHE A 964 10.68 -10.60 -23.74
N SER A 965 10.38 -11.70 -23.02
CA SER A 965 11.13 -12.15 -21.83
C SER A 965 11.33 -13.67 -21.82
N GLY A 966 12.29 -14.14 -21.01
CA GLY A 966 12.41 -15.54 -20.57
C GLY A 966 12.78 -16.61 -21.61
N THR A 967 12.85 -16.29 -22.91
CA THR A 967 13.32 -17.25 -23.93
C THR A 967 14.86 -17.37 -23.95
N LYS A 968 15.37 -18.44 -24.59
CA LYS A 968 16.83 -18.59 -24.81
C LYS A 968 17.42 -17.46 -25.66
N SER A 969 16.62 -16.82 -26.52
CA SER A 969 17.02 -15.63 -27.28
C SER A 969 15.81 -14.70 -27.53
N PRO A 970 15.50 -13.76 -26.62
CA PRO A 970 14.39 -12.81 -26.77
C PRO A 970 14.56 -11.87 -27.96
N GLU A 971 15.80 -11.63 -28.36
CA GLU A 971 16.15 -10.83 -29.53
C GLU A 971 15.76 -11.54 -30.83
N ASN A 972 16.01 -12.86 -30.95
CA ASN A 972 15.57 -13.63 -32.12
C ASN A 972 14.04 -13.65 -32.25
N GLU A 973 13.33 -13.68 -31.12
CA GLU A 973 11.87 -13.63 -31.09
C GLU A 973 11.32 -12.27 -31.56
N ALA A 974 11.99 -11.17 -31.18
CA ALA A 974 11.68 -9.84 -31.68
C ALA A 974 11.91 -9.73 -33.20
N PHE A 975 13.00 -10.31 -33.72
CA PHE A 975 13.26 -10.35 -35.16
C PHE A 975 12.27 -11.24 -35.91
N TYR A 976 11.90 -12.39 -35.34
CA TYR A 976 10.89 -13.28 -35.92
C TYR A 976 9.54 -12.56 -36.07
N LEU A 977 9.08 -11.87 -35.02
CA LEU A 977 7.87 -11.05 -35.11
C LEU A 977 7.99 -9.97 -36.18
N SER A 978 9.13 -9.25 -36.23
CA SER A 978 9.34 -8.19 -37.23
C SER A 978 9.24 -8.72 -38.67
N ASN A 979 9.82 -9.89 -38.93
CA ASN A 979 9.77 -10.51 -40.25
C ASN A 979 8.35 -10.94 -40.65
N GLU A 980 7.59 -11.49 -39.72
CA GLU A 980 6.19 -11.86 -39.97
C GLU A 980 5.31 -10.62 -40.18
N LEU A 981 5.51 -9.54 -39.42
CA LEU A 981 4.82 -8.27 -39.65
C LEU A 981 5.06 -7.74 -41.08
N ILE A 982 6.29 -7.84 -41.59
CA ILE A 982 6.64 -7.39 -42.95
C ILE A 982 5.93 -8.25 -44.01
N LYS A 983 5.86 -9.57 -43.82
CA LYS A 983 5.13 -10.48 -44.74
C LYS A 983 3.64 -10.20 -44.77
N ILE A 984 3.02 -10.02 -43.59
CA ILE A 984 1.59 -9.74 -43.48
C ILE A 984 1.28 -8.37 -44.09
N ALA A 985 2.14 -7.37 -43.89
CA ALA A 985 1.99 -6.05 -44.51
C ALA A 985 2.06 -6.11 -46.05
N SER A 986 3.01 -6.88 -46.60
CA SER A 986 3.14 -7.11 -48.04
C SER A 986 1.90 -7.78 -48.63
N LYS A 987 1.43 -8.87 -48.01
CA LYS A 987 0.22 -9.59 -48.42
C LYS A 987 -1.04 -8.71 -48.36
N SER A 988 -1.13 -7.86 -47.34
CA SER A 988 -2.25 -6.95 -47.12
C SER A 988 -2.12 -5.63 -47.90
N ASN A 989 -1.03 -5.44 -48.64
CA ASN A 989 -0.71 -4.23 -49.41
C ASN A 989 -0.74 -2.92 -48.58
N ILE A 990 -0.34 -3.01 -47.30
CA ILE A 990 -0.29 -1.86 -46.38
C ILE A 990 1.13 -1.40 -46.11
N LYS A 991 1.27 -0.18 -45.58
CA LYS A 991 2.55 0.39 -45.17
C LYS A 991 2.66 0.35 -43.66
N ILE A 992 3.75 -0.17 -43.13
CA ILE A 992 4.00 -0.16 -41.68
C ILE A 992 5.41 0.34 -41.36
N ARG A 993 5.52 0.96 -40.18
CA ARG A 993 6.80 1.21 -39.52
C ARG A 993 6.99 0.16 -38.43
N ILE A 994 8.22 -0.31 -38.27
CA ILE A 994 8.61 -1.25 -37.21
C ILE A 994 9.84 -0.66 -36.53
N MET A 995 9.94 -0.79 -35.21
CA MET A 995 11.17 -0.56 -34.48
C MET A 995 11.48 -1.74 -33.56
N VAL A 996 12.71 -2.23 -33.62
CA VAL A 996 13.23 -3.22 -32.67
C VAL A 996 14.28 -2.59 -31.79
N VAL A 997 14.10 -2.70 -30.47
CA VAL A 997 14.95 -1.98 -29.52
C VAL A 997 15.20 -2.79 -28.25
N ASP A 998 16.39 -2.62 -27.69
CA ASP A 998 16.73 -3.13 -26.36
C ASP A 998 16.07 -2.22 -25.30
N THR A 999 15.38 -2.83 -24.36
CA THR A 999 14.72 -2.06 -23.30
C THR A 999 15.68 -1.51 -22.25
N SER A 1000 16.97 -1.90 -22.29
CA SER A 1000 18.04 -1.42 -21.40
C SER A 1000 18.78 -0.16 -21.87
N LEU A 1001 18.27 0.56 -22.88
CA LEU A 1001 18.91 1.80 -23.41
C LEU A 1001 19.29 2.85 -22.34
N ARG A 1002 18.72 2.79 -21.12
CA ARG A 1002 19.05 3.68 -20.01
C ARG A 1002 19.77 3.02 -18.83
N GLY A 1003 20.34 1.83 -19.03
CA GLY A 1003 21.09 1.09 -18.02
C GLY A 1003 20.28 0.03 -17.27
N ASP A 1004 18.94 0.10 -17.30
CA ASP A 1004 18.05 -0.90 -16.71
C ASP A 1004 16.99 -1.36 -17.70
N PHE A 1005 16.67 -2.66 -17.67
CA PHE A 1005 15.61 -3.26 -18.48
C PHE A 1005 14.21 -2.87 -18.00
N VAL A 1006 13.27 -2.85 -18.93
CA VAL A 1006 11.83 -2.71 -18.65
C VAL A 1006 11.32 -3.95 -17.93
N PHE A 1007 10.35 -3.76 -17.05
CA PHE A 1007 9.78 -4.84 -16.29
C PHE A 1007 8.27 -4.70 -16.08
N ARG A 1008 7.59 -5.76 -15.64
CA ARG A 1008 6.17 -5.72 -15.26
C ARG A 1008 5.97 -6.48 -13.97
N ASN A 1009 5.22 -5.94 -13.01
CA ASN A 1009 4.87 -6.69 -11.79
C ASN A 1009 3.64 -7.59 -12.01
N LYS A 1010 3.42 -8.62 -11.18
CA LYS A 1010 2.23 -9.51 -11.32
C LYS A 1010 0.97 -8.67 -11.24
N GLY A 1011 0.02 -8.93 -12.13
CA GLY A 1011 -1.29 -8.28 -12.11
C GLY A 1011 -1.30 -6.88 -12.73
N GLU A 1012 -0.13 -6.30 -13.05
CA GLU A 1012 -0.07 -5.05 -13.81
C GLU A 1012 -0.40 -5.31 -15.28
N THR A 1013 -1.23 -4.44 -15.84
CA THR A 1013 -1.58 -4.43 -17.26
C THR A 1013 -0.61 -3.61 -18.09
N THR A 1014 0.46 -3.10 -17.48
CA THR A 1014 1.48 -2.27 -18.14
C THR A 1014 2.88 -2.63 -17.67
N VAL A 1015 3.88 -2.38 -18.51
CA VAL A 1015 5.29 -2.45 -18.13
C VAL A 1015 5.79 -1.12 -17.54
N ASP A 1016 6.74 -1.16 -16.62
CA ASP A 1016 7.36 -0.04 -15.90
C ASP A 1016 8.86 0.04 -16.22
N GLY A 1017 9.42 1.24 -16.09
CA GLY A 1017 10.82 1.57 -16.36
C GLY A 1017 11.04 2.90 -17.09
N ASP A 1018 12.19 3.54 -16.83
CA ASP A 1018 12.59 4.84 -17.42
C ASP A 1018 12.79 4.80 -18.95
N PHE A 1019 12.70 3.61 -19.56
CA PHE A 1019 12.74 3.38 -21.01
C PHE A 1019 11.59 4.06 -21.76
N LYS A 1020 10.37 4.09 -21.21
CA LYS A 1020 9.17 4.55 -21.95
C LYS A 1020 9.30 5.98 -22.45
N SER A 1021 9.75 6.90 -21.59
CA SER A 1021 9.97 8.29 -21.96
C SER A 1021 11.07 8.43 -23.01
N HIS A 1022 12.11 7.60 -22.93
CA HIS A 1022 13.21 7.60 -23.90
C HIS A 1022 12.76 7.08 -25.27
N PHE A 1023 12.04 5.97 -25.28
CA PHE A 1023 11.47 5.37 -26.46
C PHE A 1023 10.47 6.29 -27.17
N HIS A 1024 9.67 7.05 -26.42
CA HIS A 1024 8.76 8.02 -27.02
C HIS A 1024 9.49 9.11 -27.82
N THR A 1025 10.61 9.64 -27.29
CA THR A 1025 11.45 10.60 -28.01
C THR A 1025 12.05 9.98 -29.28
N LEU A 1026 12.43 8.71 -29.26
CA LEU A 1026 12.89 8.00 -30.47
C LEU A 1026 11.76 7.91 -31.51
N ILE A 1027 10.53 7.54 -31.11
CA ILE A 1027 9.37 7.51 -32.01
C ILE A 1027 9.08 8.89 -32.60
N GLU A 1028 9.10 9.95 -31.80
CA GLU A 1028 8.86 11.32 -32.30
C GLU A 1028 9.90 11.74 -33.33
N ALA A 1029 11.16 11.37 -33.14
CA ALA A 1029 12.24 11.69 -34.06
C ALA A 1029 12.11 10.98 -35.42
N ILE A 1030 11.64 9.72 -35.41
CA ILE A 1030 11.47 8.95 -36.66
C ILE A 1030 10.09 9.17 -37.31
N SER A 1031 9.09 9.62 -36.54
CA SER A 1031 7.73 9.74 -37.06
C SER A 1031 7.61 10.91 -38.02
N ARG A 1032 7.13 10.64 -39.24
CA ARG A 1032 7.07 11.56 -40.37
C ARG A 1032 8.45 11.92 -40.95
N HIS A 1033 9.48 11.12 -40.65
CA HIS A 1033 10.78 11.25 -41.31
C HIS A 1033 10.63 11.08 -42.83
N GLU A 1034 11.47 11.75 -43.61
CA GLU A 1034 11.38 11.74 -45.08
C GLU A 1034 11.47 10.32 -45.68
N PHE A 1035 12.18 9.43 -44.99
CA PHE A 1035 12.31 8.01 -45.32
C PHE A 1035 10.97 7.27 -45.33
N GLU A 1036 9.99 7.69 -44.53
CA GLU A 1036 8.64 7.09 -44.52
C GLU A 1036 7.83 7.46 -45.77
N ARG A 1037 8.19 8.54 -46.47
CA ARG A 1037 7.56 8.91 -47.75
C ARG A 1037 8.10 8.11 -48.92
N ALA A 1038 9.28 7.49 -48.76
CA ALA A 1038 9.93 6.72 -49.81
C ALA A 1038 9.33 5.32 -49.99
N ILE A 1039 8.61 4.78 -48.99
CA ILE A 1039 8.04 3.44 -49.05
C ILE A 1039 6.73 3.37 -49.85
N LYS A 1040 6.60 2.31 -50.66
CA LYS A 1040 5.41 1.97 -51.45
C LYS A 1040 4.44 1.11 -50.65
N ASN A 1041 3.21 0.96 -51.15
CA ASN A 1041 2.25 0.04 -50.53
C ASN A 1041 2.82 -1.40 -50.52
N GLY A 1042 2.63 -2.12 -49.42
CA GLY A 1042 3.18 -3.46 -49.22
C GLY A 1042 4.67 -3.47 -48.81
N GLU A 1043 5.33 -2.31 -48.75
CA GLU A 1043 6.66 -2.15 -48.17
C GLU A 1043 6.59 -1.71 -46.71
N SER A 1044 7.58 -2.11 -45.93
CA SER A 1044 7.71 -1.73 -44.52
C SER A 1044 9.01 -0.95 -44.31
N ILE A 1045 9.03 -0.04 -43.34
CA ILE A 1045 10.27 0.58 -42.87
C ILE A 1045 10.63 0.04 -41.48
N LEU A 1046 11.84 -0.51 -41.35
CA LEU A 1046 12.37 -1.02 -40.09
C LEU A 1046 13.42 -0.05 -39.55
N TRP A 1047 13.21 0.40 -38.32
CA TRP A 1047 14.16 1.20 -37.56
C TRP A 1047 14.85 0.33 -36.51
N CYS A 1048 16.18 0.42 -36.45
CA CYS A 1048 16.97 -0.27 -35.44
C CYS A 1048 18.17 0.58 -35.02
N MET A 1049 18.75 0.25 -33.87
CA MET A 1049 20.04 0.83 -33.47
C MET A 1049 21.12 0.40 -34.46
N THR A 1050 22.06 1.29 -34.78
CA THR A 1050 23.12 1.03 -35.78
C THR A 1050 23.97 -0.20 -35.45
N ASP A 1051 24.16 -0.53 -34.17
CA ASP A 1051 24.88 -1.74 -33.70
C ASP A 1051 24.09 -3.04 -33.89
N LYS A 1052 22.78 -2.96 -34.16
CA LYS A 1052 21.86 -4.10 -34.37
C LYS A 1052 21.54 -4.41 -35.83
N GLU A 1053 21.99 -3.57 -36.76
CA GLU A 1053 21.72 -3.73 -38.20
C GLU A 1053 22.20 -5.11 -38.71
N LYS A 1054 23.44 -5.48 -38.38
CA LYS A 1054 24.05 -6.74 -38.84
C LYS A 1054 23.38 -7.98 -38.26
N SER A 1055 22.78 -7.91 -37.07
CA SER A 1055 22.07 -9.05 -36.48
C SER A 1055 20.70 -9.25 -37.11
N ILE A 1056 20.03 -8.18 -37.53
CA ILE A 1056 18.75 -8.22 -38.24
C ILE A 1056 18.90 -8.83 -39.65
N ILE A 1057 19.93 -8.41 -40.39
CA ILE A 1057 20.13 -8.82 -41.79
C ILE A 1057 20.53 -10.31 -41.93
N LYS A 1058 21.12 -10.90 -40.89
CA LYS A 1058 21.84 -12.19 -41.00
C LYS A 1058 20.93 -13.43 -41.15
N ASP A 1059 19.63 -13.33 -40.86
CA ASP A 1059 18.70 -14.46 -40.77
C ASP A 1059 17.28 -14.12 -41.30
N SER A 1060 17.18 -13.53 -42.49
CA SER A 1060 15.87 -13.16 -43.06
C SER A 1060 15.66 -13.63 -44.50
N PHE A 1061 14.41 -13.96 -44.83
CA PHE A 1061 13.93 -14.11 -46.22
C PHE A 1061 13.48 -12.76 -46.81
N ILE A 1062 13.84 -11.64 -46.17
CA ILE A 1062 13.39 -10.29 -46.47
C ILE A 1062 14.54 -9.53 -47.11
N THR A 1063 14.22 -8.78 -48.16
CA THR A 1063 15.16 -7.86 -48.80
C THR A 1063 15.22 -6.56 -48.01
N TYR A 1064 16.41 -6.18 -47.54
CA TYR A 1064 16.66 -4.90 -46.88
C TYR A 1064 17.40 -3.95 -47.82
N GLU A 1065 16.88 -2.74 -47.98
CA GLU A 1065 17.55 -1.63 -48.67
C GLU A 1065 17.86 -0.54 -47.65
N ASP A 1066 19.14 -0.17 -47.58
CA ASP A 1066 19.65 0.81 -46.62
C ASP A 1066 19.32 2.24 -47.06
N LEU A 1067 18.78 3.04 -46.15
CA LEU A 1067 18.58 4.48 -46.30
C LEU A 1067 19.64 5.23 -45.48
N ASP A 1068 20.77 5.53 -46.11
CA ASP A 1068 21.85 6.33 -45.53
C ASP A 1068 21.57 7.85 -45.68
N PRO A 1069 21.90 8.70 -44.69
CA PRO A 1069 22.64 8.42 -43.45
C PRO A 1069 21.77 8.02 -42.24
N SER A 1070 22.40 7.48 -41.18
CA SER A 1070 21.78 7.22 -39.87
C SER A 1070 21.25 8.49 -39.21
N VAL A 1071 20.14 8.37 -38.47
CA VAL A 1071 19.50 9.46 -37.74
C VAL A 1071 20.01 9.50 -36.30
N GLU A 1072 20.69 10.59 -35.94
CA GLU A 1072 21.15 10.83 -34.57
C GLU A 1072 20.05 11.50 -33.73
N VAL A 1073 19.65 10.83 -32.65
CA VAL A 1073 18.60 11.30 -31.74
C VAL A 1073 19.17 11.54 -30.36
N SER A 1074 19.26 12.82 -29.97
CA SER A 1074 19.58 13.22 -28.59
C SER A 1074 18.34 13.10 -27.71
N VAL A 1075 18.43 12.29 -26.67
CA VAL A 1075 17.34 12.12 -25.68
C VAL A 1075 17.78 12.69 -24.33
N LYS A 1076 17.11 13.76 -23.88
CA LYS A 1076 17.37 14.43 -22.60
C LYS A 1076 16.30 14.11 -21.57
N ILE A 1077 16.64 13.29 -20.57
CA ILE A 1077 15.72 12.93 -19.48
C ILE A 1077 16.47 12.98 -18.13
N ARG A 1078 15.97 13.75 -17.16
CA ARG A 1078 16.55 13.91 -15.80
C ARG A 1078 18.04 14.33 -15.80
N MET A 1079 18.42 15.30 -16.63
CA MET A 1079 19.79 15.83 -16.75
C MET A 1079 20.85 14.87 -17.33
N LEU A 1080 20.45 13.69 -17.82
CA LEU A 1080 21.31 12.81 -18.62
C LEU A 1080 20.92 12.94 -20.09
N GLU A 1081 21.90 13.28 -20.93
CA GLU A 1081 21.80 13.29 -22.38
C GLU A 1081 22.39 11.99 -22.93
N THR A 1082 21.60 11.26 -23.71
CA THR A 1082 22.04 10.03 -24.38
C THR A 1082 21.86 10.21 -25.88
N MET A 1083 22.93 9.99 -26.63
CA MET A 1083 22.92 10.01 -28.10
C MET A 1083 22.60 8.61 -28.60
N ASN A 1084 21.57 8.49 -29.45
CA ASN A 1084 21.18 7.24 -30.10
C ASN A 1084 21.31 7.38 -31.60
N SER A 1085 22.02 6.43 -32.23
CA SER A 1085 22.15 6.34 -33.68
C SER A 1085 21.15 5.31 -34.21
N LEU A 1086 20.18 5.76 -35.00
CA LEU A 1086 19.15 4.92 -35.60
C LEU A 1086 19.38 4.74 -37.10
N LYS A 1087 19.25 3.50 -37.57
CA LYS A 1087 19.34 3.12 -38.98
C LYS A 1087 17.94 2.81 -39.52
N ALA A 1088 17.64 3.24 -40.74
CA ALA A 1088 16.38 2.96 -41.43
C ALA A 1088 16.62 1.98 -42.58
N LEU A 1089 15.82 0.91 -42.63
CA LEU A 1089 15.87 -0.11 -43.68
C LEU A 1089 14.50 -0.22 -44.35
N ILE A 1090 14.43 -0.09 -45.67
CA ILE A 1090 13.23 -0.48 -46.43
C ILE A 1090 13.22 -2.00 -46.53
N CYS A 1091 12.11 -2.61 -46.14
CA CYS A 1091 11.94 -4.05 -46.09
C CYS A 1091 10.90 -4.51 -47.12
N ARG A 1092 11.28 -5.51 -47.91
CA ARG A 1092 10.42 -6.15 -48.92
C ARG A 1092 10.38 -7.66 -48.68
N ALA A 1093 9.18 -8.19 -48.43
CA ALA A 1093 8.91 -9.61 -48.17
C ALA A 1093 9.12 -10.50 -49.41
#